data_AF-A0A6V7WZK9-F1
#
_entry.id   AF-A0A6V7WZK9-F1
#
_cell.length_a   1.000
_cell.length_b   1.000
_cell.length_c   1.000
_cell.angle_alpha   90.00
_cell.angle_beta   90.00
_cell.angle_gamma   90.00
#
_symmetry.space_group_name_H-M   'P 1'
#
loop_
_entity.id
_entity.type
_entity.pdbx_description
1 polymer ?
#
loop_
_entity_poly.entity_id
_entity_poly.type
_entity_poly.pdbx_seq_one_letter_code
_entity_poly.pdbx_strand_id
1 'polypeptide(L)'
;MPSLNENNSNNNTRLDLLLNARLDENESFMEAFNYLNENLNVGSANVTEQALRMAVEDRELALNQQYLEQFENINSQIQSFVGKIRNMNTICHEMTNRIQMNKEKTQELLKKTAILQNEKKELVMKQTYLSDFFAKYLLTEEEEKALSLDGKNGINDSFFKAFNHLIEVNSNVTERIAIEPENFALTEISQLLSDKLEASYNTLYLSIQNECRLLNVEFLDLKPILIQSFEHIQTKPELFLKALEDYSYARKSFLVRAFIEILTKGNKSGTSQKPIEQLSTDPIRYVNEMFSWIQSSILNEKEILENLLRGCHKMAETITEQTLSVLSSISEAFCQPLRLRVEQCITREGNCIVLYRLSNLLLYFVDTFSELLPSNSHLLMCCRDLHELCSNMFFSSVSSATQRILANARVPDYDLLPVNSVNQTLLLLRDILESPNYGTLSVNTDKREIYNKIFQHILDPLIQSIQLVCSNLDDFLDVSVYMLNCLNSIRSILILYQYTDKKLEMIKAQIEANEDVLVSEQASQVLDKTDMLDLYTKAMAHEINQGQLSKIVGMEPGRVKDSITQFNQFLLNTDSYNCNQLAKISSTRILNSIQKRTNEHILAAYKIIYSKISDPSNGYPVIEQLKTIEEVESILCKNEGSKA
;
A
#
# COMPACT_ATOMS: atom_id res chain seq x y z
N MET A 1 130.01 -22.74 -23.30
CA MET A 1 130.80 -21.88 -24.21
C MET A 1 131.08 -20.57 -23.48
N PRO A 2 132.10 -20.48 -22.61
CA PRO A 2 133.49 -20.32 -23.09
C PRO A 2 134.60 -21.06 -22.31
N SER A 3 134.31 -21.76 -21.21
CA SER A 3 135.36 -22.30 -20.30
C SER A 3 136.00 -23.65 -20.71
N LEU A 4 135.47 -24.35 -21.71
CA LEU A 4 135.95 -25.69 -22.11
C LEU A 4 136.85 -25.67 -23.35
N ASN A 5 136.78 -24.61 -24.17
CA ASN A 5 137.61 -24.49 -25.37
C ASN A 5 139.06 -24.07 -25.06
N GLU A 6 139.31 -23.37 -23.95
CA GLU A 6 140.67 -23.06 -23.51
C GLU A 6 141.43 -24.33 -23.06
N ASN A 7 140.74 -25.27 -22.41
CA ASN A 7 141.35 -26.53 -21.94
C ASN A 7 141.78 -27.44 -23.10
N ASN A 8 140.99 -27.55 -24.18
CA ASN A 8 141.36 -28.39 -25.33
C ASN A 8 142.54 -27.81 -26.13
N SER A 9 142.64 -26.48 -26.26
CA SER A 9 143.81 -25.84 -26.88
C SER A 9 145.08 -26.10 -26.06
N ASN A 10 144.98 -26.03 -24.73
CA ASN A 10 146.13 -26.23 -23.84
C ASN A 10 146.58 -27.70 -23.78
N ASN A 11 145.65 -28.63 -23.98
CA ASN A 11 145.94 -30.06 -24.07
C ASN A 11 146.68 -30.41 -25.35
N ASN A 12 146.26 -29.85 -26.50
CA ASN A 12 146.93 -30.08 -27.78
C ASN A 12 148.33 -29.46 -27.84
N THR A 13 148.52 -28.24 -27.30
CA THR A 13 149.85 -27.61 -27.26
C THR A 13 150.83 -28.34 -26.34
N ARG A 14 150.35 -28.94 -25.25
CA ARG A 14 151.17 -29.80 -24.37
C ARG A 14 151.47 -31.16 -25.00
N LEU A 15 150.55 -31.69 -25.82
CA LEU A 15 150.76 -32.91 -26.60
C LEU A 15 151.86 -32.69 -27.68
N ASP A 16 151.86 -31.54 -28.34
CA ASP A 16 152.88 -31.15 -29.33
C ASP A 16 154.26 -30.93 -28.70
N LEU A 17 154.32 -30.48 -27.43
CA LEU A 17 155.55 -30.41 -26.65
C LEU A 17 156.05 -31.81 -26.22
N LEU A 18 155.15 -32.75 -25.98
CA LEU A 18 155.45 -34.16 -25.65
C LEU A 18 155.93 -34.97 -26.85
N LEU A 19 155.50 -34.62 -28.07
CA LEU A 19 155.89 -35.30 -29.32
C LEU A 19 157.31 -34.93 -29.81
N ASN A 20 157.88 -33.81 -29.36
CA ASN A 20 159.13 -33.26 -29.90
C ASN A 20 160.41 -33.53 -29.08
N ALA A 21 160.33 -34.14 -27.88
CA ALA A 21 161.50 -34.43 -27.06
C ALA A 21 161.72 -35.96 -26.94
N ARG A 22 162.64 -36.51 -27.74
CA ARG A 22 163.17 -37.87 -27.56
C ARG A 22 164.01 -37.95 -26.27
N LEU A 23 163.75 -38.99 -25.48
CA LEU A 23 164.65 -39.69 -24.55
C LEU A 23 165.66 -38.80 -23.82
N ASP A 24 165.31 -38.33 -22.62
CA ASP A 24 166.01 -38.66 -21.36
C ASP A 24 165.45 -37.85 -20.18
N GLU A 25 165.12 -38.58 -19.11
CA GLU A 25 165.02 -38.21 -17.69
C GLU A 25 164.40 -36.85 -17.31
N ASN A 26 163.10 -36.81 -16.95
CA ASN A 26 162.52 -35.82 -16.03
C ASN A 26 161.20 -36.31 -15.39
N GLU A 27 161.07 -36.12 -14.06
CA GLU A 27 159.99 -36.62 -13.16
C GLU A 27 158.54 -36.35 -13.61
N SER A 28 158.30 -35.32 -14.42
CA SER A 28 156.95 -34.97 -14.91
C SER A 28 156.36 -36.01 -15.87
N PHE A 29 157.21 -36.80 -16.54
CA PHE A 29 156.78 -37.91 -17.37
C PHE A 29 156.19 -39.05 -16.52
N MET A 30 156.75 -39.32 -15.33
CA MET A 30 156.24 -40.36 -14.43
C MET A 30 154.94 -39.95 -13.73
N GLU A 31 154.74 -38.66 -13.40
CA GLU A 31 153.45 -38.17 -12.89
C GLU A 31 152.35 -38.20 -13.96
N ALA A 32 152.65 -37.72 -15.17
CA ALA A 32 151.70 -37.77 -16.29
C ALA A 32 151.41 -39.22 -16.72
N PHE A 33 152.41 -40.10 -16.69
CA PHE A 33 152.23 -41.53 -16.96
C PHE A 33 151.43 -42.23 -15.87
N ASN A 34 151.64 -41.92 -14.57
CA ASN A 34 150.85 -42.49 -13.48
C ASN A 34 149.39 -41.98 -13.49
N TYR A 35 149.16 -40.70 -13.81
CA TYR A 35 147.80 -40.15 -13.93
C TYR A 35 147.05 -40.73 -15.13
N LEU A 36 147.77 -41.04 -16.21
CA LEU A 36 147.23 -41.76 -17.36
C LEU A 36 147.03 -43.25 -17.04
N ASN A 37 147.91 -43.89 -16.26
CA ASN A 37 147.79 -45.30 -15.92
C ASN A 37 146.64 -45.57 -14.92
N GLU A 38 146.42 -44.70 -13.92
CA GLU A 38 145.26 -44.79 -13.01
C GLU A 38 143.92 -44.60 -13.74
N ASN A 39 143.89 -43.78 -14.78
CA ASN A 39 142.65 -43.49 -15.53
C ASN A 39 142.45 -44.41 -16.77
N LEU A 40 143.50 -45.10 -17.24
CA LEU A 40 143.45 -45.95 -18.43
C LEU A 40 143.64 -47.45 -18.15
N ASN A 41 144.02 -47.85 -16.93
CA ASN A 41 143.98 -49.23 -16.43
C ASN A 41 144.54 -50.28 -17.41
N VAL A 42 145.71 -50.00 -18.02
CA VAL A 42 146.38 -50.91 -18.95
C VAL A 42 147.56 -51.58 -18.25
N GLY A 43 147.50 -52.91 -18.11
CA GLY A 43 148.48 -53.72 -17.40
C GLY A 43 149.92 -53.59 -17.93
N SER A 44 150.88 -53.64 -17.00
CA SER A 44 152.31 -53.44 -17.26
C SER A 44 152.95 -54.59 -18.07
N ALA A 45 153.20 -54.37 -19.36
CA ALA A 45 154.46 -54.65 -20.07
C ALA A 45 154.23 -54.56 -21.60
N ASN A 46 154.94 -53.62 -22.25
CA ASN A 46 155.02 -53.36 -23.69
C ASN A 46 153.74 -52.83 -24.37
N VAL A 47 153.55 -51.51 -24.34
CA VAL A 47 152.48 -50.83 -25.09
C VAL A 47 153.05 -49.66 -25.87
N THR A 48 152.84 -49.69 -27.18
CA THR A 48 153.30 -48.70 -28.19
C THR A 48 152.37 -47.48 -28.23
N GLU A 49 152.91 -46.33 -28.64
CA GLU A 49 152.22 -45.03 -28.84
C GLU A 49 150.84 -45.14 -29.52
N GLN A 50 150.70 -46.11 -30.42
CA GLN A 50 149.49 -46.38 -31.20
C GLN A 50 148.31 -46.89 -30.34
N ALA A 51 148.57 -47.61 -29.25
CA ALA A 51 147.53 -48.13 -28.38
C ALA A 51 146.96 -47.06 -27.43
N LEU A 52 147.80 -46.10 -27.00
CA LEU A 52 147.34 -44.92 -26.24
C LEU A 52 146.50 -43.98 -27.10
N ARG A 53 146.89 -43.78 -28.37
CA ARG A 53 146.12 -42.97 -29.32
C ARG A 53 144.74 -43.57 -29.63
N MET A 54 144.67 -44.89 -29.85
CA MET A 54 143.37 -45.57 -30.02
C MET A 54 142.48 -45.49 -28.78
N ALA A 55 143.04 -45.65 -27.57
CA ALA A 55 142.25 -45.56 -26.34
C ALA A 55 141.70 -44.14 -26.07
N VAL A 56 142.42 -43.09 -26.47
CA VAL A 56 141.95 -41.70 -26.38
C VAL A 56 140.91 -41.39 -27.45
N GLU A 57 141.13 -41.81 -28.71
CA GLU A 57 140.16 -41.65 -29.81
C GLU A 57 138.83 -42.38 -29.52
N ASP A 58 138.88 -43.60 -28.95
CA ASP A 58 137.68 -44.35 -28.53
C ASP A 58 136.89 -43.62 -27.43
N ARG A 59 137.57 -42.92 -26.52
CA ARG A 59 136.90 -42.14 -25.46
C ARG A 59 136.34 -40.81 -25.98
N GLU A 60 137.02 -40.14 -26.92
CA GLU A 60 136.45 -38.97 -27.60
C GLU A 60 135.22 -39.34 -28.42
N LEU A 61 135.24 -40.49 -29.10
CA LEU A 61 134.06 -41.04 -29.78
C LEU A 61 132.94 -41.36 -28.79
N ALA A 62 133.24 -41.98 -27.65
CA ALA A 62 132.25 -42.28 -26.61
C ALA A 62 131.63 -41.01 -25.99
N LEU A 63 132.43 -39.96 -25.76
CA LEU A 63 131.94 -38.68 -25.25
C LEU A 63 131.09 -37.94 -26.29
N ASN A 64 131.51 -37.92 -27.56
CA ASN A 64 130.73 -37.33 -28.64
C ASN A 64 129.40 -38.08 -28.88
N GLN A 65 129.40 -39.41 -28.73
CA GLN A 65 128.17 -40.22 -28.76
C GLN A 65 127.24 -39.86 -27.60
N GLN A 66 127.75 -39.72 -26.38
CA GLN A 66 126.93 -39.28 -25.23
C GLN A 66 126.38 -37.86 -25.42
N TYR A 67 127.16 -36.94 -25.98
CA TYR A 67 126.69 -35.58 -26.29
C TYR A 67 125.58 -35.59 -27.33
N LEU A 68 125.72 -36.40 -28.39
CA LEU A 68 124.69 -36.55 -29.42
C LEU A 68 123.40 -37.16 -28.85
N GLU A 69 123.50 -38.18 -27.99
CA GLU A 69 122.35 -38.78 -27.30
C GLU A 69 121.61 -37.76 -26.42
N GLN A 70 122.35 -36.96 -25.65
CA GLN A 70 121.75 -35.91 -24.83
C GLN A 70 121.11 -34.80 -25.67
N PHE A 71 121.74 -34.39 -26.77
CA PHE A 71 121.18 -33.39 -27.69
C PHE A 71 119.95 -33.92 -28.44
N GLU A 72 119.94 -35.20 -28.81
CA GLU A 72 118.80 -35.83 -29.46
C GLU A 72 117.59 -35.91 -28.51
N ASN A 73 117.82 -36.23 -27.23
CA ASN A 73 116.78 -36.18 -26.21
C ASN A 73 116.22 -34.75 -26.04
N ILE A 74 117.08 -33.73 -25.94
CA ILE A 74 116.64 -32.32 -25.85
C ILE A 74 115.87 -31.89 -27.11
N ASN A 75 116.34 -32.26 -28.30
CA ASN A 75 115.67 -31.92 -29.55
C ASN A 75 114.29 -32.60 -29.65
N SER A 76 114.18 -33.85 -29.19
CA SER A 76 112.89 -34.56 -29.12
C SER A 76 111.91 -33.86 -28.17
N GLN A 77 112.39 -33.35 -27.02
CA GLN A 77 111.57 -32.59 -26.08
C GLN A 77 111.13 -31.23 -26.65
N ILE A 78 112.02 -30.52 -27.36
CA ILE A 78 111.68 -29.26 -28.03
C ILE A 78 110.66 -29.52 -29.16
N GLN A 79 110.83 -30.56 -29.97
CA GLN A 79 109.84 -30.90 -31.00
C GLN A 79 108.49 -31.30 -30.39
N SER A 80 108.48 -32.05 -29.28
CA SER A 80 107.27 -32.35 -28.52
C SER A 80 106.60 -31.08 -27.99
N PHE A 81 107.38 -30.14 -27.45
CA PHE A 81 106.87 -28.87 -26.94
C PHE A 81 106.30 -27.98 -28.04
N VAL A 82 107.00 -27.87 -29.18
CA VAL A 82 106.50 -27.15 -30.36
C VAL A 82 105.23 -27.82 -30.91
N GLY A 83 105.16 -29.16 -30.91
CA GLY A 83 103.96 -29.91 -31.26
C GLY A 83 102.79 -29.58 -30.33
N LYS A 84 103.03 -29.53 -29.01
CA LYS A 84 102.02 -29.13 -28.01
C LYS A 84 101.58 -27.68 -28.20
N ILE A 85 102.49 -26.73 -28.49
CA ILE A 85 102.14 -25.34 -28.76
C ILE A 85 101.31 -25.22 -30.05
N ARG A 86 101.68 -25.93 -31.11
CA ARG A 86 100.88 -25.95 -32.35
C ARG A 86 99.48 -26.50 -32.11
N ASN A 87 99.38 -27.61 -31.37
CA ASN A 87 98.09 -28.18 -30.97
C ASN A 87 97.27 -27.23 -30.09
N MET A 88 97.91 -26.52 -29.16
CA MET A 88 97.23 -25.52 -28.33
C MET A 88 96.74 -24.35 -29.17
N ASN A 89 97.53 -23.90 -30.14
CA ASN A 89 97.15 -22.79 -31.00
C ASN A 89 96.01 -23.18 -31.95
N THR A 90 96.00 -24.40 -32.49
CA THR A 90 94.86 -24.91 -33.26
C THR A 90 93.62 -25.05 -32.41
N ILE A 91 93.71 -25.57 -31.17
CA ILE A 91 92.57 -25.66 -30.25
C ILE A 91 92.04 -24.26 -29.89
N CYS A 92 92.91 -23.28 -29.61
CA CYS A 92 92.51 -21.92 -29.32
C CYS A 92 91.82 -21.26 -30.51
N HIS A 93 92.32 -21.46 -31.74
CA HIS A 93 91.64 -20.99 -32.95
C HIS A 93 90.30 -21.68 -33.17
N GLU A 94 90.23 -23.00 -32.98
CA GLU A 94 88.98 -23.75 -33.12
C GLU A 94 87.94 -23.29 -32.08
N MET A 95 88.37 -23.09 -30.83
CA MET A 95 87.51 -22.62 -29.75
C MET A 95 87.04 -21.18 -29.99
N THR A 96 87.93 -20.31 -30.46
CA THR A 96 87.58 -18.92 -30.82
C THR A 96 86.56 -18.90 -31.96
N ASN A 97 86.78 -19.73 -32.99
CA ASN A 97 85.84 -19.86 -34.11
C ASN A 97 84.48 -20.42 -33.66
N ARG A 98 84.47 -21.42 -32.77
CA ARG A 98 83.22 -21.96 -32.19
C ARG A 98 82.49 -20.93 -31.34
N ILE A 99 83.21 -20.12 -30.54
CA ILE A 99 82.62 -19.05 -29.74
C ILE A 99 82.05 -17.95 -30.65
N GLN A 100 82.78 -17.55 -31.69
CA GLN A 100 82.31 -16.55 -32.66
C GLN A 100 81.05 -17.04 -33.37
N MET A 101 81.06 -18.27 -33.91
CA MET A 101 79.90 -18.88 -34.55
C MET A 101 78.72 -19.02 -33.58
N ASN A 102 78.95 -19.45 -32.33
CA ASN A 102 77.88 -19.53 -31.34
C ASN A 102 77.36 -18.16 -30.96
N LYS A 103 78.20 -17.13 -30.87
CA LYS A 103 77.77 -15.75 -30.58
C LYS A 103 76.91 -15.20 -31.71
N GLU A 104 77.29 -15.43 -32.96
CA GLU A 104 76.50 -15.03 -34.13
C GLU A 104 75.15 -15.77 -34.17
N LYS A 105 75.16 -17.10 -34.01
CA LYS A 105 73.92 -17.90 -33.91
C LYS A 105 73.04 -17.49 -32.74
N THR A 106 73.61 -17.23 -31.57
CA THR A 106 72.87 -16.81 -30.38
C THR A 106 72.34 -15.38 -30.54
N GLN A 107 73.09 -14.48 -31.18
CA GLN A 107 72.61 -13.13 -31.48
C GLN A 107 71.47 -13.14 -32.50
N GLU A 108 71.55 -14.01 -33.51
CA GLU A 108 70.45 -14.22 -34.47
C GLU A 108 69.21 -14.79 -33.77
N LEU A 109 69.39 -15.80 -32.90
CA LEU A 109 68.32 -16.35 -32.09
C LEU A 109 67.73 -15.30 -31.15
N LEU A 110 68.54 -14.52 -30.42
CA LEU A 110 68.06 -13.46 -29.52
C LEU A 110 67.28 -12.38 -30.28
N LYS A 111 67.71 -11.99 -31.48
CA LYS A 111 66.96 -11.08 -32.34
C LYS A 111 65.60 -11.68 -32.72
N LYS A 112 65.58 -12.94 -33.19
CA LYS A 112 64.33 -13.66 -33.50
C LYS A 112 63.43 -13.80 -32.27
N THR A 113 63.98 -14.13 -31.11
CA THR A 113 63.24 -14.23 -29.84
C THR A 113 62.68 -12.88 -29.41
N ALA A 114 63.43 -11.78 -29.54
CA ALA A 114 62.94 -10.44 -29.22
C ALA A 114 61.79 -9.99 -30.13
N ILE A 115 61.88 -10.29 -31.44
CA ILE A 115 60.80 -10.05 -32.40
C ILE A 115 59.56 -10.86 -32.00
N LEU A 116 59.72 -12.18 -31.81
CA LEU A 116 58.62 -13.06 -31.39
C LEU A 116 58.02 -12.67 -30.04
N GLN A 117 58.82 -12.14 -29.11
CA GLN A 117 58.35 -11.69 -27.80
C GLN A 117 57.55 -10.39 -27.90
N ASN A 118 57.91 -9.48 -28.81
CA ASN A 118 57.12 -8.30 -29.11
C ASN A 118 55.83 -8.65 -29.85
N GLU A 119 55.89 -9.53 -30.86
CA GLU A 119 54.70 -10.05 -31.54
C GLU A 119 53.76 -10.76 -30.57
N LYS A 120 54.28 -11.57 -29.64
CA LYS A 120 53.50 -12.19 -28.57
C LYS A 120 52.82 -11.13 -27.69
N LYS A 121 53.52 -10.06 -27.31
CA LYS A 121 52.93 -8.97 -26.51
C LYS A 121 51.80 -8.27 -27.26
N GLU A 122 51.99 -7.94 -28.54
CA GLU A 122 50.94 -7.35 -29.36
C GLU A 122 49.75 -8.28 -29.53
N LEU A 123 49.99 -9.58 -29.77
CA LEU A 123 48.93 -10.58 -29.89
C LEU A 123 48.17 -10.74 -28.58
N VAL A 124 48.85 -10.73 -27.43
CA VAL A 124 48.19 -10.79 -26.11
C VAL A 124 47.37 -9.52 -25.87
N MET A 125 47.86 -8.33 -26.19
CA MET A 125 47.08 -7.09 -26.06
C MET A 125 45.84 -7.10 -26.98
N LYS A 126 45.98 -7.58 -28.21
CA LYS A 126 44.85 -7.76 -29.14
C LYS A 126 43.86 -8.79 -28.61
N GLN A 127 44.35 -9.89 -28.03
CA GLN A 127 43.51 -10.92 -27.42
C GLN A 127 42.74 -10.37 -26.21
N THR A 128 43.37 -9.60 -25.34
CA THR A 128 42.70 -8.98 -24.18
C THR A 128 41.68 -7.93 -24.62
N TYR A 129 42.01 -7.13 -25.64
CA TYR A 129 41.06 -6.18 -26.21
C TYR A 129 39.86 -6.89 -26.83
N LEU A 130 40.10 -7.97 -27.59
CA LEU A 130 39.02 -8.77 -28.16
C LEU A 130 38.19 -9.44 -27.08
N SER A 131 38.78 -10.00 -26.01
CA SER A 131 38.00 -10.59 -24.92
C SER A 131 37.14 -9.56 -24.20
N ASP A 132 37.67 -8.35 -23.95
CA ASP A 132 36.91 -7.26 -23.35
C ASP A 132 35.80 -6.75 -24.28
N PHE A 133 36.04 -6.76 -25.60
CA PHE A 133 35.05 -6.42 -26.60
C PHE A 133 33.94 -7.48 -26.68
N PHE A 134 34.30 -8.77 -26.73
CA PHE A 134 33.35 -9.88 -26.72
C PHE A 134 32.50 -9.86 -25.46
N ALA A 135 33.10 -9.69 -24.28
CA ALA A 135 32.36 -9.61 -23.02
C ALA A 135 31.37 -8.43 -22.96
N LYS A 136 31.67 -7.31 -23.63
CA LYS A 136 30.82 -6.11 -23.60
C LYS A 136 29.69 -6.11 -24.63
N TYR A 137 29.87 -6.78 -25.75
CA TYR A 137 28.99 -6.64 -26.92
C TYR A 137 28.40 -7.95 -27.43
N LEU A 138 28.84 -9.11 -26.90
CA LEU A 138 28.38 -10.43 -27.30
C LEU A 138 28.06 -11.29 -26.08
N LEU A 139 27.04 -12.12 -26.20
CA LEU A 139 26.66 -13.09 -25.18
C LEU A 139 27.57 -14.32 -25.27
N THR A 140 27.84 -14.94 -24.13
CA THR A 140 28.52 -16.24 -24.10
C THR A 140 27.56 -17.37 -24.51
N GLU A 141 28.07 -18.46 -25.09
CA GLU A 141 27.24 -19.61 -25.47
C GLU A 141 26.50 -20.24 -24.26
N GLU A 142 27.02 -20.07 -23.04
CA GLU A 142 26.37 -20.53 -21.81
C GLU A 142 25.17 -19.64 -21.44
N GLU A 143 25.28 -18.32 -21.64
CA GLU A 143 24.18 -17.38 -21.46
C GLU A 143 23.10 -17.58 -22.52
N GLU A 144 23.49 -17.81 -23.77
CA GLU A 144 22.53 -18.12 -24.84
C GLU A 144 21.75 -19.41 -24.56
N LYS A 145 22.40 -20.44 -23.99
CA LYS A 145 21.73 -21.67 -23.54
C LYS A 145 20.87 -21.44 -22.30
N ALA A 146 21.29 -20.57 -21.39
CA ALA A 146 20.49 -20.21 -20.22
C ALA A 146 19.21 -19.45 -20.61
N LEU A 147 19.26 -18.64 -21.67
CA LEU A 147 18.12 -17.86 -22.19
C LEU A 147 17.23 -18.68 -23.13
N SER A 148 17.83 -19.58 -23.91
CA SER A 148 17.13 -20.54 -24.77
C SER A 148 16.71 -21.74 -23.93
N LEU A 149 15.74 -21.54 -23.04
CA LEU A 149 15.24 -22.57 -22.13
C LEU A 149 14.71 -23.78 -22.93
N ASP A 150 15.55 -24.82 -23.07
CA ASP A 150 15.16 -26.18 -23.48
C ASP A 150 14.32 -26.83 -22.37
N GLY A 151 13.08 -26.37 -22.22
CA GLY A 151 11.88 -27.06 -21.71
C GLY A 151 11.91 -27.88 -20.40
N LYS A 152 13.02 -28.05 -19.68
CA LYS A 152 13.14 -29.04 -18.59
C LYS A 152 13.59 -28.48 -17.24
N ASN A 153 14.35 -27.40 -17.22
CA ASN A 153 14.67 -26.66 -16.00
C ASN A 153 13.97 -25.30 -16.12
N GLY A 154 13.11 -24.96 -15.18
CA GLY A 154 12.42 -23.66 -15.16
C GLY A 154 13.38 -22.48 -15.04
N ILE A 155 12.82 -21.27 -14.91
CA ILE A 155 13.61 -20.06 -14.67
C ILE A 155 14.40 -20.20 -13.37
N ASN A 156 15.72 -20.07 -13.47
CA ASN A 156 16.68 -20.16 -12.36
C ASN A 156 17.45 -18.83 -12.23
N ASP A 157 18.20 -18.64 -11.13
CA ASP A 157 19.07 -17.47 -10.94
C ASP A 157 20.06 -17.23 -12.10
N SER A 158 20.49 -18.30 -12.78
CA SER A 158 21.35 -18.21 -13.96
C SER A 158 20.65 -17.51 -15.14
N PHE A 159 19.33 -17.71 -15.29
CA PHE A 159 18.53 -17.01 -16.29
C PHE A 159 18.48 -15.52 -16.00
N PHE A 160 18.17 -15.13 -14.75
CA PHE A 160 18.11 -13.70 -14.39
C PHE A 160 19.47 -13.00 -14.54
N LYS A 161 20.58 -13.68 -14.23
CA LYS A 161 21.93 -13.14 -14.48
C LYS A 161 22.21 -12.95 -15.97
N ALA A 162 21.95 -13.97 -16.79
CA ALA A 162 22.11 -13.89 -18.24
C ALA A 162 21.19 -12.82 -18.85
N PHE A 163 19.97 -12.68 -18.34
CA PHE A 163 18.99 -11.70 -18.78
C PHE A 163 19.42 -10.26 -18.45
N ASN A 164 19.92 -10.01 -17.24
CA ASN A 164 20.47 -8.70 -16.87
C ASN A 164 21.67 -8.33 -17.73
N HIS A 165 22.59 -9.28 -17.94
CA HIS A 165 23.72 -9.08 -18.82
C HIS A 165 23.26 -8.78 -20.26
N LEU A 166 22.24 -9.47 -20.76
CA LEU A 166 21.67 -9.21 -22.09
C LEU A 166 21.06 -7.81 -22.20
N ILE A 167 20.36 -7.32 -21.17
CA ILE A 167 19.86 -5.95 -21.11
C ILE A 167 21.02 -4.93 -21.16
N GLU A 168 22.07 -5.15 -20.38
CA GLU A 168 23.26 -4.30 -20.36
C GLU A 168 23.98 -4.28 -21.72
N VAL A 169 24.20 -5.45 -22.30
CA VAL A 169 24.82 -5.61 -23.63
C VAL A 169 24.00 -4.90 -24.69
N ASN A 170 22.67 -5.07 -24.70
CA ASN A 170 21.82 -4.37 -25.65
C ASN A 170 21.88 -2.84 -25.45
N SER A 171 21.89 -2.36 -24.20
CA SER A 171 22.08 -0.92 -23.91
C SER A 171 23.42 -0.42 -24.47
N ASN A 172 24.52 -1.12 -24.20
CA ASN A 172 25.86 -0.76 -24.67
C ASN A 172 25.94 -0.74 -26.22
N VAL A 173 25.29 -1.69 -26.89
CA VAL A 173 25.22 -1.74 -28.37
C VAL A 173 24.38 -0.57 -28.90
N THR A 174 23.23 -0.25 -28.29
CA THR A 174 22.40 0.89 -28.71
C THR A 174 23.10 2.23 -28.51
N GLU A 175 23.84 2.43 -27.40
CA GLU A 175 24.65 3.62 -27.18
C GLU A 175 25.77 3.75 -28.21
N ARG A 176 26.40 2.63 -28.60
CA ARG A 176 27.44 2.63 -29.63
C ARG A 176 26.90 2.95 -31.02
N ILE A 177 25.73 2.45 -31.37
CA ILE A 177 25.06 2.78 -32.64
C ILE A 177 24.74 4.28 -32.71
N ALA A 178 24.37 4.91 -31.58
CA ALA A 178 24.13 6.35 -31.54
C ALA A 178 25.40 7.18 -31.84
N ILE A 179 26.58 6.64 -31.57
CA ILE A 179 27.88 7.28 -31.86
C ILE A 179 28.35 6.96 -33.29
N GLU A 180 28.14 5.73 -33.75
CA GLU A 180 28.59 5.24 -35.07
C GLU A 180 27.43 4.57 -35.86
N PRO A 181 26.56 5.36 -36.52
CA PRO A 181 25.37 4.83 -37.20
C PRO A 181 25.67 4.09 -38.51
N GLU A 182 26.85 4.26 -39.11
CA GLU A 182 27.21 3.63 -40.40
C GLU A 182 27.72 2.18 -40.27
N ASN A 183 27.90 1.67 -39.04
CA ASN A 183 28.47 0.35 -38.84
C ASN A 183 27.41 -0.76 -38.93
N PHE A 184 27.30 -1.37 -40.12
CA PHE A 184 26.30 -2.42 -40.42
C PHE A 184 26.35 -3.62 -39.45
N ALA A 185 27.55 -4.00 -38.98
CA ALA A 185 27.71 -5.11 -38.05
C ALA A 185 27.08 -4.81 -36.69
N LEU A 186 27.16 -3.57 -36.20
CA LEU A 186 26.52 -3.17 -34.94
C LEU A 186 25.00 -3.18 -35.06
N THR A 187 24.46 -2.72 -36.19
CA THR A 187 23.01 -2.77 -36.43
C THR A 187 22.48 -4.20 -36.54
N GLU A 188 23.23 -5.13 -37.15
CA GLU A 188 22.86 -6.54 -37.23
C GLU A 188 22.90 -7.22 -35.84
N ILE A 189 23.95 -6.96 -35.06
CA ILE A 189 24.04 -7.44 -33.66
C ILE A 189 22.89 -6.88 -32.82
N SER A 190 22.53 -5.61 -32.99
CA SER A 190 21.41 -5.00 -32.27
C SER A 190 20.05 -5.64 -32.61
N GLN A 191 19.82 -5.99 -33.88
CA GLN A 191 18.61 -6.73 -34.27
C GLN A 191 18.58 -8.12 -33.62
N LEU A 192 19.69 -8.88 -33.70
CA LEU A 192 19.77 -10.20 -33.07
C LEU A 192 19.56 -10.13 -31.55
N LEU A 193 20.17 -9.16 -30.87
CA LEU A 193 19.99 -8.95 -29.44
C LEU A 193 18.56 -8.53 -29.09
N SER A 194 17.91 -7.73 -29.93
CA SER A 194 16.51 -7.34 -29.75
C SER A 194 15.56 -8.53 -29.90
N ASP A 195 15.77 -9.39 -30.91
CA ASP A 195 15.01 -10.62 -31.10
C ASP A 195 15.18 -11.57 -29.89
N LYS A 196 16.41 -11.69 -29.37
CA LYS A 196 16.70 -12.48 -28.17
C LYS A 196 16.10 -11.86 -26.90
N LEU A 197 16.08 -10.53 -26.78
CA LEU A 197 15.34 -9.83 -25.71
C LEU A 197 13.86 -10.18 -25.78
N GLU A 198 13.24 -10.07 -26.94
CA GLU A 198 11.81 -10.39 -27.09
C GLU A 198 11.50 -11.84 -26.76
N ALA A 199 12.31 -12.79 -27.24
CA ALA A 199 12.17 -14.21 -26.91
C ALA A 199 12.32 -14.48 -25.39
N SER A 200 13.27 -13.82 -24.73
CA SER A 200 13.47 -13.97 -23.28
C SER A 200 12.36 -13.32 -22.46
N TYR A 201 11.85 -12.13 -22.84
CA TYR A 201 10.65 -11.53 -22.23
C TYR A 201 9.42 -12.43 -22.38
N ASN A 202 9.21 -13.04 -23.56
CA ASN A 202 8.11 -13.99 -23.78
C ASN A 202 8.23 -15.22 -22.88
N THR A 203 9.45 -15.76 -22.75
CA THR A 203 9.71 -16.91 -21.88
C THR A 203 9.48 -16.57 -20.41
N LEU A 204 9.91 -15.39 -19.98
CA LEU A 204 9.68 -14.86 -18.64
C LEU A 204 8.17 -14.69 -18.38
N TYR A 205 7.42 -14.10 -19.31
CA TYR A 205 5.96 -13.96 -19.22
C TYR A 205 5.24 -15.32 -19.14
N LEU A 206 5.64 -16.33 -19.93
CA LEU A 206 5.08 -17.68 -19.85
C LEU A 206 5.33 -18.33 -18.47
N SER A 207 6.50 -18.09 -17.88
CA SER A 207 6.79 -18.57 -16.53
C SER A 207 5.91 -17.88 -15.49
N ILE A 208 5.70 -16.56 -15.59
CA ILE A 208 4.76 -15.84 -14.73
C ILE A 208 3.36 -16.41 -14.88
N GLN A 209 2.89 -16.64 -16.11
CA GLN A 209 1.56 -17.21 -16.34
C GLN A 209 1.41 -18.59 -15.67
N ASN A 210 2.44 -19.44 -15.74
CA ASN A 210 2.43 -20.75 -15.08
C ASN A 210 2.45 -20.63 -13.56
N GLU A 211 3.26 -19.74 -12.99
CA GLU A 211 3.29 -19.49 -11.55
C GLU A 211 1.98 -18.86 -11.05
N CYS A 212 1.38 -17.93 -11.80
CA CYS A 212 0.07 -17.35 -11.50
C CYS A 212 -1.03 -18.41 -11.42
N ARG A 213 -1.02 -19.43 -12.29
CA ARG A 213 -1.97 -20.55 -12.23
C ARG A 213 -1.85 -21.38 -10.95
N LEU A 214 -0.67 -21.39 -10.31
CA LEU A 214 -0.42 -22.11 -9.06
C LEU A 214 -0.88 -21.32 -7.83
N LEU A 215 -1.21 -20.02 -7.96
CA LEU A 215 -1.66 -19.16 -6.85
C LEU A 215 -3.11 -19.47 -6.37
N ASN A 216 -3.60 -20.68 -6.59
CA ASN A 216 -4.96 -21.13 -6.25
C ASN A 216 -5.05 -21.76 -4.84
N VAL A 217 -4.31 -21.22 -3.86
CA VAL A 217 -4.16 -21.80 -2.51
C VAL A 217 -4.43 -20.74 -1.42
N GLU A 218 -4.97 -21.19 -0.28
CA GLU A 218 -5.30 -20.38 0.91
C GLU A 218 -4.07 -19.76 1.58
N PHE A 219 -2.99 -20.53 1.71
CA PHE A 219 -1.71 -20.05 2.23
C PHE A 219 -0.76 -19.82 1.06
N LEU A 220 -0.49 -18.55 0.78
CA LEU A 220 0.32 -18.16 -0.36
C LEU A 220 1.71 -17.69 0.08
N ASP A 221 2.70 -18.56 -0.07
CA ASP A 221 4.10 -18.17 -0.01
C ASP A 221 4.58 -17.82 -1.42
N LEU A 222 4.78 -16.53 -1.68
CA LEU A 222 5.27 -16.05 -2.97
C LEU A 222 6.69 -16.57 -3.20
N LYS A 223 6.90 -17.32 -4.29
CA LYS A 223 8.24 -17.74 -4.68
C LYS A 223 9.08 -16.51 -5.07
N PRO A 224 10.38 -16.47 -4.70
CA PRO A 224 11.25 -15.36 -5.05
C PRO A 224 11.38 -15.14 -6.57
N ILE A 225 11.30 -16.23 -7.34
CA ILE A 225 11.31 -16.21 -8.82
C ILE A 225 10.18 -15.33 -9.38
N LEU A 226 8.99 -15.38 -8.77
CA LEU A 226 7.84 -14.60 -9.22
C LEU A 226 8.05 -13.10 -8.97
N ILE A 227 8.55 -12.74 -7.78
CA ILE A 227 8.85 -11.35 -7.40
C ILE A 227 9.92 -10.77 -8.35
N GLN A 228 11.01 -11.49 -8.57
CA GLN A 228 12.07 -11.07 -9.51
C GLN A 228 11.55 -10.97 -10.95
N SER A 229 10.66 -11.86 -11.36
CA SER A 229 10.04 -11.80 -12.69
C SER A 229 9.24 -10.51 -12.90
N PHE A 230 8.43 -10.10 -11.90
CA PHE A 230 7.69 -8.83 -11.98
C PHE A 230 8.61 -7.61 -11.97
N GLU A 231 9.71 -7.64 -11.20
CA GLU A 231 10.73 -6.58 -11.18
C GLU A 231 11.36 -6.36 -12.57
N HIS A 232 11.65 -7.44 -13.29
CA HIS A 232 12.25 -7.38 -14.62
C HIS A 232 11.26 -7.03 -15.73
N ILE A 233 9.99 -7.46 -15.65
CA ILE A 233 8.96 -7.10 -16.64
C ILE A 233 8.59 -5.61 -16.59
N GLN A 234 8.80 -4.90 -15.48
CA GLN A 234 8.40 -3.49 -15.34
C GLN A 234 8.92 -2.56 -16.45
N THR A 235 10.00 -2.96 -17.15
CA THR A 235 10.58 -2.23 -18.30
C THR A 235 9.68 -2.23 -19.54
N LYS A 236 8.78 -3.22 -19.69
CA LYS A 236 7.79 -3.34 -20.76
C LYS A 236 6.36 -3.23 -20.18
N PRO A 237 5.72 -2.04 -20.23
CA PRO A 237 4.46 -1.79 -19.52
C PRO A 237 3.29 -2.65 -20.03
N GLU A 238 3.23 -2.96 -21.33
CA GLU A 238 2.16 -3.79 -21.90
C GLU A 238 2.16 -5.23 -21.36
N LEU A 239 3.34 -5.85 -21.29
CA LEU A 239 3.50 -7.19 -20.72
C LEU A 239 3.27 -7.19 -19.21
N PHE A 240 3.67 -6.10 -18.53
CA PHE A 240 3.45 -5.93 -17.11
C PHE A 240 1.95 -5.90 -16.76
N LEU A 241 1.16 -5.10 -17.48
CA LEU A 241 -0.28 -5.04 -17.29
C LEU A 241 -0.94 -6.40 -17.54
N LYS A 242 -0.54 -7.08 -18.60
CA LYS A 242 -1.06 -8.42 -18.92
C LYS A 242 -0.71 -9.46 -17.84
N ALA A 243 0.49 -9.39 -17.27
CA ALA A 243 0.90 -10.24 -16.15
C ALA A 243 0.08 -9.96 -14.87
N LEU A 244 -0.24 -8.69 -14.60
CA LEU A 244 -1.14 -8.31 -13.50
C LEU A 244 -2.58 -8.78 -13.73
N GLU A 245 -3.06 -8.77 -14.99
CA GLU A 245 -4.37 -9.35 -15.33
C GLU A 245 -4.41 -10.87 -15.10
N ASP A 246 -3.37 -11.60 -15.49
CA ASP A 246 -3.25 -13.04 -15.23
C ASP A 246 -3.20 -13.34 -13.72
N TYR A 247 -2.47 -12.53 -12.95
CA TYR A 247 -2.45 -12.59 -11.48
C TYR A 247 -3.86 -12.35 -10.90
N SER A 248 -4.52 -11.25 -11.32
CA SER A 248 -5.87 -10.90 -10.90
C SER A 248 -6.84 -12.03 -11.19
N TYR A 249 -6.80 -12.62 -12.39
CA TYR A 249 -7.66 -13.72 -12.78
C TYR A 249 -7.49 -14.97 -11.90
N ALA A 250 -6.24 -15.35 -11.60
CA ALA A 250 -5.95 -16.49 -10.74
C ALA A 250 -6.47 -16.27 -9.31
N ARG A 251 -6.18 -15.12 -8.71
CA ARG A 251 -6.65 -14.78 -7.35
C ARG A 251 -8.18 -14.61 -7.30
N LYS A 252 -8.78 -13.95 -8.29
CA LYS A 252 -10.25 -13.82 -8.47
C LYS A 252 -10.90 -15.21 -8.45
N SER A 253 -10.39 -16.15 -9.24
CA SER A 253 -10.92 -17.52 -9.32
C SER A 253 -10.79 -18.30 -8.01
N PHE A 254 -9.68 -18.12 -7.29
CA PHE A 254 -9.47 -18.73 -5.98
C PHE A 254 -10.42 -18.16 -4.91
N LEU A 255 -10.50 -16.83 -4.80
CA LEU A 255 -11.29 -16.16 -3.78
C LEU A 255 -12.79 -16.40 -3.90
N VAL A 256 -13.34 -16.50 -5.12
CA VAL A 256 -14.75 -16.89 -5.32
C VAL A 256 -14.99 -18.28 -4.73
N ARG A 257 -14.09 -19.23 -5.01
CA ARG A 257 -14.20 -20.60 -4.48
C ARG A 257 -14.06 -20.63 -2.97
N ALA A 258 -13.08 -19.92 -2.41
CA ALA A 258 -12.88 -19.79 -0.97
C ALA A 258 -14.09 -19.15 -0.27
N PHE A 259 -14.66 -18.09 -0.86
CA PHE A 259 -15.86 -17.44 -0.33
C PHE A 259 -17.05 -18.40 -0.31
N ILE A 260 -17.31 -19.11 -1.42
CA ILE A 260 -18.40 -20.10 -1.48
C ILE A 260 -18.16 -21.25 -0.49
N GLU A 261 -16.91 -21.70 -0.33
CA GLU A 261 -16.58 -22.77 0.63
C GLU A 261 -16.84 -22.34 2.08
N ILE A 262 -16.48 -21.12 2.45
CA ILE A 262 -16.72 -20.60 3.81
C ILE A 262 -18.20 -20.35 4.06
N LEU A 263 -18.94 -19.89 3.05
CA LEU A 263 -20.39 -19.75 3.13
C LEU A 263 -21.07 -21.11 3.37
N THR A 264 -20.68 -22.15 2.61
CA THR A 264 -21.40 -23.45 2.56
C THR A 264 -20.89 -24.51 3.53
N LYS A 265 -19.58 -24.58 3.77
CA LYS A 265 -18.92 -25.63 4.57
C LYS A 265 -18.32 -25.12 5.88
N GLY A 266 -18.09 -23.81 6.00
CA GLY A 266 -17.38 -23.23 7.13
C GLY A 266 -15.88 -23.53 7.09
N ASN A 267 -15.13 -22.96 8.03
CA ASN A 267 -13.67 -23.04 8.02
C ASN A 267 -13.20 -24.45 8.48
N LYS A 268 -12.36 -25.13 7.69
CA LYS A 268 -11.88 -26.50 8.01
C LYS A 268 -10.78 -26.52 9.08
N SER A 269 -10.22 -25.36 9.41
CA SER A 269 -9.10 -25.23 10.35
C SER A 269 -9.58 -25.18 11.81
N GLY A 270 -9.75 -26.35 12.43
CA GLY A 270 -9.60 -26.65 13.88
C GLY A 270 -10.47 -25.91 14.91
N THR A 271 -11.04 -24.77 14.59
CA THR A 271 -11.86 -23.92 15.45
C THR A 271 -13.19 -23.80 14.76
N SER A 272 -14.20 -24.43 15.32
CA SER A 272 -15.54 -24.61 14.77
C SER A 272 -16.27 -23.27 14.51
N GLN A 273 -15.95 -22.61 13.40
CA GLN A 273 -16.84 -21.65 12.77
C GLN A 273 -17.79 -22.42 11.85
N LYS A 274 -19.05 -22.48 12.28
CA LYS A 274 -20.16 -23.00 11.48
C LYS A 274 -20.23 -22.27 10.13
N PRO A 275 -20.74 -22.92 9.07
CA PRO A 275 -20.98 -22.25 7.79
C PRO A 275 -21.77 -20.97 7.99
N ILE A 276 -21.38 -19.88 7.30
CA ILE A 276 -22.07 -18.59 7.42
C ILE A 276 -23.55 -18.74 7.03
N GLU A 277 -23.89 -19.67 6.13
CA GLU A 277 -25.27 -19.95 5.71
C GLU A 277 -26.18 -20.45 6.85
N GLN A 278 -25.62 -21.03 7.93
CA GLN A 278 -26.39 -21.38 9.14
C GLN A 278 -26.83 -20.16 9.95
N LEU A 279 -26.17 -19.00 9.75
CA LEU A 279 -26.53 -17.73 10.38
C LEU A 279 -27.66 -17.01 9.65
N SER A 280 -28.19 -17.56 8.55
CA SER A 280 -29.30 -16.96 7.78
C SER A 280 -30.59 -16.70 8.59
N THR A 281 -30.68 -17.24 9.81
CA THR A 281 -31.75 -16.94 10.78
C THR A 281 -31.59 -15.59 11.48
N ASP A 282 -30.37 -15.07 11.58
CA ASP A 282 -30.05 -13.73 12.09
C ASP A 282 -29.44 -12.88 10.95
N PRO A 283 -30.27 -12.08 10.27
CA PRO A 283 -29.86 -11.28 9.10
C PRO A 283 -28.67 -10.38 9.37
N ILE A 284 -28.62 -9.76 10.55
CA ILE A 284 -27.61 -8.76 10.87
C ILE A 284 -26.25 -9.46 11.01
N ARG A 285 -26.20 -10.58 11.73
CA ARG A 285 -24.97 -11.37 11.85
C ARG A 285 -24.57 -12.00 10.52
N TYR A 286 -25.53 -12.52 9.77
CA TYR A 286 -25.30 -13.15 8.47
C TYR A 286 -24.62 -12.19 7.49
N VAL A 287 -25.16 -10.97 7.34
CA VAL A 287 -24.57 -9.93 6.50
C VAL A 287 -23.23 -9.47 7.07
N ASN A 288 -23.14 -9.21 8.37
CA ASN A 288 -21.90 -8.74 9.01
C ASN A 288 -20.72 -9.70 8.80
N GLU A 289 -20.91 -11.01 8.98
CA GLU A 289 -19.86 -12.01 8.80
C GLU A 289 -19.39 -12.10 7.34
N MET A 290 -20.30 -12.01 6.36
CA MET A 290 -19.89 -11.99 4.94
C MET A 290 -19.01 -10.80 4.62
N PHE A 291 -19.46 -9.61 5.03
CA PHE A 291 -18.75 -8.37 4.74
C PHE A 291 -17.40 -8.31 5.48
N SER A 292 -17.35 -8.77 6.74
CA SER A 292 -16.12 -8.87 7.52
C SER A 292 -15.12 -9.83 6.88
N TRP A 293 -15.59 -10.98 6.38
CA TRP A 293 -14.73 -11.93 5.68
C TRP A 293 -14.19 -11.35 4.37
N ILE A 294 -15.03 -10.65 3.59
CA ILE A 294 -14.60 -9.97 2.37
C ILE A 294 -13.56 -8.90 2.69
N GLN A 295 -13.78 -8.09 3.72
CA GLN A 295 -12.83 -7.07 4.16
C GLN A 295 -11.48 -7.68 4.54
N SER A 296 -11.47 -8.74 5.36
CA SER A 296 -10.23 -9.43 5.73
C SER A 296 -9.52 -10.02 4.51
N SER A 297 -10.27 -10.53 3.53
CA SER A 297 -9.70 -11.10 2.31
C SER A 297 -9.07 -10.04 1.43
N ILE A 298 -9.72 -8.88 1.25
CA ILE A 298 -9.18 -7.75 0.48
C ILE A 298 -7.89 -7.21 1.12
N LEU A 299 -7.86 -7.10 2.46
CA LEU A 299 -6.66 -6.68 3.18
C LEU A 299 -5.49 -7.67 2.95
N ASN A 300 -5.75 -8.97 3.05
CA ASN A 300 -4.74 -9.99 2.78
C ASN A 300 -4.25 -9.94 1.32
N GLU A 301 -5.14 -9.79 0.33
CA GLU A 301 -4.74 -9.64 -1.07
C GLU A 301 -3.91 -8.38 -1.31
N LYS A 302 -4.21 -7.29 -0.60
CA LYS A 302 -3.41 -6.06 -0.67
C LYS A 302 -2.00 -6.31 -0.17
N GLU A 303 -1.84 -6.98 0.97
CA GLU A 303 -0.52 -7.34 1.50
C GLU A 303 0.26 -8.27 0.56
N ILE A 304 -0.40 -9.28 -0.02
CA ILE A 304 0.21 -10.19 -0.99
C ILE A 304 0.67 -9.41 -2.24
N LEU A 305 -0.17 -8.52 -2.76
CA LEU A 305 0.13 -7.73 -3.95
C LEU A 305 1.26 -6.72 -3.68
N GLU A 306 1.27 -6.07 -2.52
CA GLU A 306 2.38 -5.19 -2.09
C GLU A 306 3.69 -5.99 -1.94
N ASN A 307 3.63 -7.22 -1.44
CA ASN A 307 4.78 -8.11 -1.36
C ASN A 307 5.29 -8.55 -2.75
N LEU A 308 4.37 -8.83 -3.68
CA LEU A 308 4.70 -9.15 -5.07
C LEU A 308 5.41 -7.99 -5.78
N LEU A 309 4.91 -6.78 -5.57
CA LEU A 309 5.39 -5.56 -6.22
C LEU A 309 6.54 -4.87 -5.47
N ARG A 310 7.07 -5.50 -4.40
CA ARG A 310 8.12 -4.91 -3.55
C ARG A 310 9.36 -4.45 -4.33
N GLY A 311 9.76 -5.15 -5.39
CA GLY A 311 10.93 -4.80 -6.22
C GLY A 311 10.63 -3.83 -7.38
N CYS A 312 9.36 -3.51 -7.62
CA CYS A 312 8.94 -2.63 -8.71
C CYS A 312 9.02 -1.18 -8.24
N HIS A 313 10.18 -0.52 -8.41
CA HIS A 313 10.38 0.87 -7.94
C HIS A 313 10.37 1.92 -9.05
N LYS A 314 10.52 1.52 -10.32
CA LYS A 314 10.68 2.48 -11.42
C LYS A 314 9.38 3.27 -11.72
N MET A 315 8.24 2.81 -11.20
CA MET A 315 6.89 3.34 -11.47
C MET A 315 6.07 3.53 -10.18
N ALA A 316 6.65 4.07 -9.11
CA ALA A 316 6.04 4.09 -7.77
C ALA A 316 4.61 4.69 -7.70
N GLU A 317 4.34 5.80 -8.40
CA GLU A 317 2.99 6.41 -8.44
C GLU A 317 2.00 5.57 -9.29
N THR A 318 2.45 5.03 -10.41
CA THR A 318 1.61 4.16 -11.26
C THR A 318 1.32 2.82 -10.58
N ILE A 319 2.22 2.34 -9.72
CA ILE A 319 2.08 1.08 -9.00
C ILE A 319 0.99 1.15 -7.94
N THR A 320 0.82 2.28 -7.23
CA THR A 320 -0.28 2.42 -6.27
C THR A 320 -1.63 2.41 -6.99
N GLU A 321 -1.75 3.11 -8.13
CA GLU A 321 -2.95 3.08 -8.97
C GLU A 321 -3.22 1.69 -9.56
N GLN A 322 -2.19 1.01 -10.06
CA GLN A 322 -2.31 -0.36 -10.59
C GLN A 322 -2.65 -1.36 -9.50
N THR A 323 -2.09 -1.22 -8.30
CA THR A 323 -2.41 -2.05 -7.12
C THR A 323 -3.90 -1.92 -6.79
N LEU A 324 -4.40 -0.68 -6.72
CA LEU A 324 -5.81 -0.41 -6.47
C LEU A 324 -6.72 -0.91 -7.60
N SER A 325 -6.28 -0.83 -8.86
CA SER A 325 -7.00 -1.37 -10.02
C SER A 325 -7.10 -2.90 -9.98
N VAL A 326 -6.00 -3.58 -9.66
CA VAL A 326 -5.97 -5.04 -9.49
C VAL A 326 -6.85 -5.47 -8.32
N LEU A 327 -6.77 -4.78 -7.17
CA LEU A 327 -7.66 -5.04 -6.03
C LEU A 327 -9.13 -4.82 -6.39
N SER A 328 -9.46 -3.79 -7.16
CA SER A 328 -10.80 -3.55 -7.67
C SER A 328 -11.28 -4.73 -8.55
N SER A 329 -10.44 -5.20 -9.47
CA SER A 329 -10.72 -6.35 -10.33
C SER A 329 -10.92 -7.66 -9.56
N ILE A 330 -10.09 -7.91 -8.53
CA ILE A 330 -10.21 -9.06 -7.63
C ILE A 330 -11.50 -8.94 -6.80
N SER A 331 -11.81 -7.76 -6.27
CA SER A 331 -13.00 -7.54 -5.43
C SER A 331 -14.33 -7.77 -6.16
N GLU A 332 -14.33 -7.57 -7.49
CA GLU A 332 -15.49 -7.81 -8.36
C GLU A 332 -16.01 -9.25 -8.29
N ALA A 333 -15.14 -10.21 -7.98
CA ALA A 333 -15.52 -11.62 -7.83
C ALA A 333 -16.58 -11.85 -6.76
N PHE A 334 -16.57 -11.03 -5.70
CA PHE A 334 -17.48 -11.18 -4.57
C PHE A 334 -18.87 -10.61 -4.86
N CYS A 335 -19.01 -9.72 -5.84
CA CYS A 335 -20.25 -8.99 -6.10
C CYS A 335 -21.44 -9.93 -6.34
N GLN A 336 -21.30 -10.91 -7.24
CA GLN A 336 -22.42 -11.77 -7.60
C GLN A 336 -22.86 -12.69 -6.45
N PRO A 337 -21.97 -13.43 -5.76
CA PRO A 337 -22.37 -14.26 -4.63
C PRO A 337 -22.88 -13.46 -3.42
N LEU A 338 -22.33 -12.26 -3.18
CA LEU A 338 -22.77 -11.35 -2.13
C LEU A 338 -24.18 -10.82 -2.43
N ARG A 339 -24.37 -10.27 -3.64
CA ARG A 339 -25.64 -9.67 -4.07
C ARG A 339 -26.80 -10.65 -3.93
N LEU A 340 -26.66 -11.85 -4.49
CA LEU A 340 -27.70 -12.88 -4.43
C LEU A 340 -28.13 -13.20 -2.99
N ARG A 341 -27.18 -13.31 -2.06
CA ARG A 341 -27.47 -13.70 -0.67
C ARG A 341 -28.04 -12.54 0.14
N VAL A 342 -27.49 -11.34 -0.02
CA VAL A 342 -27.94 -10.15 0.71
C VAL A 342 -29.32 -9.70 0.20
N GLU A 343 -29.57 -9.70 -1.12
CA GLU A 343 -30.90 -9.41 -1.67
C GLU A 343 -31.97 -10.40 -1.18
N GLN A 344 -31.65 -11.70 -1.16
CA GLN A 344 -32.54 -12.71 -0.60
C GLN A 344 -32.81 -12.52 0.89
N CYS A 345 -31.77 -12.15 1.65
CA CYS A 345 -31.91 -11.82 3.07
C CYS A 345 -32.86 -10.64 3.25
N ILE A 346 -32.63 -9.53 2.56
CA ILE A 346 -33.46 -8.32 2.65
C ILE A 346 -34.91 -8.60 2.24
N THR A 347 -35.13 -9.39 1.18
CA THR A 347 -36.48 -9.67 0.66
C THR A 347 -37.28 -10.57 1.59
N ARG A 348 -36.62 -11.47 2.35
CA ARG A 348 -37.28 -12.34 3.33
C ARG A 348 -37.61 -11.64 4.63
N GLU A 349 -36.88 -10.57 4.95
CA GLU A 349 -37.08 -9.85 6.21
C GLU A 349 -38.33 -8.98 6.21
N GLY A 350 -39.27 -9.33 7.09
CA GLY A 350 -40.50 -8.57 7.30
C GLY A 350 -40.39 -7.47 8.36
N ASN A 351 -39.34 -7.51 9.20
CA ASN A 351 -39.20 -6.59 10.33
C ASN A 351 -38.49 -5.29 9.93
N CYS A 352 -39.22 -4.16 10.00
CA CYS A 352 -38.69 -2.84 9.67
C CYS A 352 -37.47 -2.42 10.52
N ILE A 353 -37.38 -2.81 11.79
CA ILE A 353 -36.26 -2.47 12.67
C ILE A 353 -34.99 -3.20 12.22
N VAL A 354 -35.13 -4.47 11.81
CA VAL A 354 -34.01 -5.27 11.29
C VAL A 354 -33.52 -4.69 9.96
N LEU A 355 -34.44 -4.32 9.07
CA LEU A 355 -34.11 -3.66 7.79
C LEU A 355 -33.39 -2.31 8.01
N TYR A 356 -33.80 -1.53 9.01
CA TYR A 356 -33.11 -0.29 9.38
C TYR A 356 -31.67 -0.55 9.85
N ARG A 357 -31.49 -1.54 10.74
CA ARG A 357 -30.16 -1.93 11.23
C ARG A 357 -29.26 -2.47 10.13
N LEU A 358 -29.83 -3.26 9.20
CA LEU A 358 -29.14 -3.76 8.02
C LEU A 358 -28.71 -2.64 7.09
N SER A 359 -29.59 -1.66 6.82
CA SER A 359 -29.23 -0.48 6.02
C SER A 359 -28.04 0.26 6.64
N ASN A 360 -28.09 0.54 7.95
CA ASN A 360 -26.97 1.18 8.65
C ASN A 360 -25.67 0.35 8.60
N LEU A 361 -25.77 -0.98 8.69
CA LEU A 361 -24.62 -1.88 8.57
C LEU A 361 -24.01 -1.85 7.16
N LEU A 362 -24.85 -1.87 6.12
CA LEU A 362 -24.39 -1.77 4.74
C LEU A 362 -23.70 -0.43 4.48
N LEU A 363 -24.24 0.67 5.02
CA LEU A 363 -23.62 2.00 4.92
C LEU A 363 -22.25 2.03 5.59
N TYR A 364 -22.11 1.42 6.77
CA TYR A 364 -20.82 1.28 7.44
C TYR A 364 -19.78 0.55 6.58
N PHE A 365 -20.17 -0.54 5.91
CA PHE A 365 -19.25 -1.24 5.00
C PHE A 365 -18.96 -0.48 3.71
N VAL A 366 -19.89 0.32 3.20
CA VAL A 366 -19.63 1.25 2.09
C VAL A 366 -18.52 2.24 2.48
N ASP A 367 -18.61 2.83 3.67
CA ASP A 367 -17.59 3.75 4.19
C ASP A 367 -16.25 3.01 4.37
N THR A 368 -16.27 1.84 5.00
CA THR A 368 -15.07 1.03 5.24
C THR A 368 -14.37 0.61 3.95
N PHE A 369 -15.12 0.20 2.92
CA PHE A 369 -14.54 -0.16 1.63
C PHE A 369 -14.08 1.06 0.82
N SER A 370 -14.64 2.24 1.05
CA SER A 370 -14.21 3.47 0.38
C SER A 370 -12.79 3.90 0.78
N GLU A 371 -12.34 3.50 1.98
CA GLU A 371 -10.95 3.72 2.42
C GLU A 371 -9.96 2.73 1.78
N LEU A 372 -10.43 1.55 1.37
CA LEU A 372 -9.60 0.46 0.85
C LEU A 372 -9.54 0.37 -0.67
N LEU A 373 -10.60 0.80 -1.36
CA LEU A 373 -10.79 0.63 -2.79
C LEU A 373 -11.08 1.98 -3.49
N PRO A 374 -10.80 2.10 -4.80
CA PRO A 374 -11.23 3.25 -5.58
C PRO A 374 -12.75 3.45 -5.54
N SER A 375 -13.17 4.72 -5.62
CA SER A 375 -14.59 5.12 -5.65
C SER A 375 -15.40 4.51 -6.81
N ASN A 376 -14.73 4.06 -7.88
CA ASN A 376 -15.34 3.45 -9.06
C ASN A 376 -15.27 1.91 -9.06
N SER A 377 -14.98 1.28 -7.91
CA SER A 377 -14.93 -0.18 -7.82
C SER A 377 -16.32 -0.80 -7.89
N HIS A 378 -16.44 -1.92 -8.62
CA HIS A 378 -17.70 -2.65 -8.79
C HIS A 378 -18.25 -3.15 -7.45
N LEU A 379 -17.38 -3.54 -6.50
CA LEU A 379 -17.80 -3.95 -5.16
C LEU A 379 -18.47 -2.80 -4.41
N LEU A 380 -17.91 -1.59 -4.48
CA LEU A 380 -18.46 -0.43 -3.79
C LEU A 380 -19.80 0.01 -4.41
N MET A 381 -19.92 -0.05 -5.74
CA MET A 381 -21.22 0.11 -6.42
C MET A 381 -22.23 -0.94 -5.96
N CYS A 382 -21.85 -2.22 -5.95
CA CYS A 382 -22.71 -3.30 -5.48
C CYS A 382 -23.18 -3.09 -4.03
N CYS A 383 -22.30 -2.60 -3.14
CA CYS A 383 -22.66 -2.30 -1.76
C CYS A 383 -23.64 -1.11 -1.65
N ARG A 384 -23.45 -0.07 -2.46
CA ARG A 384 -24.37 1.07 -2.56
C ARG A 384 -25.75 0.64 -3.09
N ASP A 385 -25.80 -0.19 -4.12
CA ASP A 385 -27.04 -0.75 -4.67
C ASP A 385 -27.79 -1.58 -3.62
N LEU A 386 -27.07 -2.42 -2.87
CA LEU A 386 -27.65 -3.21 -1.76
C LEU A 386 -28.17 -2.32 -0.63
N HIS A 387 -27.45 -1.26 -0.28
CA HIS A 387 -27.89 -0.26 0.70
C HIS A 387 -29.16 0.46 0.23
N GLU A 388 -29.23 0.87 -1.03
CA GLU A 388 -30.39 1.52 -1.61
C GLU A 388 -31.61 0.57 -1.61
N LEU A 389 -31.42 -0.68 -2.03
CA LEU A 389 -32.46 -1.71 -1.98
C LEU A 389 -32.95 -1.94 -0.55
N CYS A 390 -32.04 -2.07 0.42
CA CYS A 390 -32.40 -2.23 1.83
C CYS A 390 -33.18 -1.01 2.37
N SER A 391 -32.76 0.19 1.99
CA SER A 391 -33.41 1.44 2.41
C SER A 391 -34.82 1.57 1.82
N ASN A 392 -35.00 1.24 0.54
CA ASN A 392 -36.31 1.24 -0.12
C ASN A 392 -37.26 0.21 0.51
N MET A 393 -36.76 -1.00 0.78
CA MET A 393 -37.53 -2.05 1.47
C MET A 393 -37.87 -1.64 2.90
N PHE A 394 -36.97 -0.98 3.61
CA PHE A 394 -37.23 -0.39 4.92
C PHE A 394 -38.38 0.64 4.87
N PHE A 395 -38.30 1.65 4.00
CA PHE A 395 -39.35 2.68 3.92
C PHE A 395 -40.70 2.12 3.47
N SER A 396 -40.71 1.12 2.57
CA SER A 396 -41.92 0.41 2.17
C SER A 396 -42.51 -0.41 3.33
N SER A 397 -41.66 -1.13 4.08
CA SER A 397 -42.06 -1.91 5.26
C SER A 397 -42.62 -1.01 6.37
N VAL A 398 -41.98 0.14 6.63
CA VAL A 398 -42.48 1.15 7.58
C VAL A 398 -43.83 1.69 7.13
N SER A 399 -43.96 2.09 5.86
CA SER A 399 -45.22 2.61 5.33
C SER A 399 -46.35 1.59 5.43
N SER A 400 -46.06 0.32 5.11
CA SER A 400 -47.03 -0.79 5.23
C SER A 400 -47.37 -1.12 6.68
N ALA A 401 -46.40 -1.11 7.59
CA ALA A 401 -46.64 -1.29 9.03
C ALA A 401 -47.52 -0.17 9.58
N THR A 402 -47.18 1.09 9.30
CA THR A 402 -47.98 2.26 9.67
C THR A 402 -49.40 2.16 9.12
N GLN A 403 -49.57 1.91 7.81
CA GLN A 403 -50.91 1.76 7.21
C GLN A 403 -51.73 0.63 7.84
N ARG A 404 -51.11 -0.52 8.15
CA ARG A 404 -51.81 -1.64 8.81
C ARG A 404 -52.25 -1.28 10.23
N ILE A 405 -51.43 -0.56 11.00
CA ILE A 405 -51.79 -0.09 12.34
C ILE A 405 -52.92 0.94 12.25
N LEU A 406 -52.82 1.89 11.31
CA LEU A 406 -53.79 2.97 11.13
C LEU A 406 -55.12 2.49 10.51
N ALA A 407 -55.13 1.41 9.73
CA ALA A 407 -56.37 0.81 9.19
C ALA A 407 -57.32 0.32 10.30
N ASN A 408 -56.79 0.04 11.49
CA ASN A 408 -57.56 -0.36 12.67
C ASN A 408 -57.96 0.84 13.56
N ALA A 409 -57.72 2.08 13.11
CA ALA A 409 -58.11 3.27 13.86
C ALA A 409 -59.64 3.33 13.99
N ARG A 410 -60.12 3.31 15.24
CA ARG A 410 -61.54 3.48 15.58
C ARG A 410 -61.80 4.89 16.07
N VAL A 411 -63.08 5.26 16.10
CA VAL A 411 -63.52 6.48 16.78
C VAL A 411 -63.08 6.43 18.24
N PRO A 412 -62.58 7.54 18.82
CA PRO A 412 -62.15 7.58 20.22
C PRO A 412 -63.32 7.26 21.15
N ASP A 413 -63.03 6.59 22.27
CA ASP A 413 -64.01 6.42 23.35
C ASP A 413 -64.33 7.78 24.00
N TYR A 414 -65.37 7.82 24.85
CA TYR A 414 -65.85 9.05 25.51
C TYR A 414 -64.77 9.86 26.25
N ASP A 415 -63.61 9.26 26.54
CA ASP A 415 -62.48 9.88 27.23
C ASP A 415 -61.61 10.77 26.32
N LEU A 416 -61.80 10.76 25.00
CA LEU A 416 -61.05 11.56 24.01
C LEU A 416 -59.52 11.45 24.10
N LEU A 417 -59.03 10.31 24.61
CA LEU A 417 -57.61 9.98 24.69
C LEU A 417 -57.09 9.40 23.36
N PRO A 418 -55.77 9.47 23.11
CA PRO A 418 -55.18 8.91 21.89
C PRO A 418 -55.52 7.42 21.74
N VAL A 419 -56.08 7.05 20.58
CA VAL A 419 -56.45 5.67 20.28
C VAL A 419 -55.22 4.77 20.27
N ASN A 420 -55.38 3.48 20.61
CA ASN A 420 -54.29 2.51 20.66
C ASN A 420 -53.45 2.44 19.38
N SER A 421 -54.04 2.70 18.20
CA SER A 421 -53.32 2.80 16.93
C SER A 421 -52.29 3.93 16.90
N VAL A 422 -52.60 5.08 17.52
CA VAL A 422 -51.67 6.22 17.67
C VAL A 422 -50.50 5.82 18.57
N ASN A 423 -50.79 5.20 19.72
CA ASN A 423 -49.75 4.75 20.65
C ASN A 423 -48.84 3.67 20.03
N GLN A 424 -49.41 2.71 19.29
CA GLN A 424 -48.63 1.68 18.58
C GLN A 424 -47.74 2.27 17.49
N THR A 425 -48.23 3.27 16.73
CA THR A 425 -47.44 3.96 15.70
C THR A 425 -46.30 4.76 16.32
N LEU A 426 -46.53 5.37 17.49
CA LEU A 426 -45.53 6.10 18.25
C LEU A 426 -44.47 5.19 18.88
N LEU A 427 -44.87 4.00 19.33
CA LEU A 427 -43.92 2.97 19.77
C LEU A 427 -43.06 2.46 18.62
N LEU A 428 -43.64 2.22 17.44
CA LEU A 428 -42.88 1.87 16.23
C LEU A 428 -41.83 2.95 15.90
N LEU A 429 -42.22 4.22 15.92
CA LEU A 429 -41.30 5.34 15.70
C LEU A 429 -40.16 5.34 16.72
N ARG A 430 -40.49 5.14 18.00
CA ARG A 430 -39.52 5.05 19.09
C ARG A 430 -38.54 3.90 18.87
N ASP A 431 -39.02 2.70 18.58
CA ASP A 431 -38.19 1.51 18.39
C ASP A 431 -37.21 1.67 17.22
N ILE A 432 -37.63 2.37 16.14
CA ILE A 432 -36.76 2.69 15.00
C ILE A 432 -35.68 3.71 15.41
N LEU A 433 -36.05 4.76 16.15
CA LEU A 433 -35.13 5.83 16.55
C LEU A 433 -34.16 5.43 17.67
N GLU A 434 -34.57 4.55 18.59
CA GLU A 434 -33.72 4.00 19.66
C GLU A 434 -32.81 2.87 19.19
N SER A 435 -33.02 2.34 17.98
CA SER A 435 -32.21 1.25 17.45
C SER A 435 -30.73 1.64 17.37
N PRO A 436 -29.80 0.77 17.83
CA PRO A 436 -28.37 1.08 17.85
C PRO A 436 -27.83 1.30 16.43
N ASN A 437 -27.15 2.43 16.25
CA ASN A 437 -26.43 2.77 15.04
C ASN A 437 -25.12 1.99 15.00
N TYR A 438 -24.94 1.13 13.98
CA TYR A 438 -23.69 0.39 13.77
C TYR A 438 -22.54 1.27 13.22
N GLY A 439 -22.77 2.56 12.98
CA GLY A 439 -21.78 3.49 12.42
C GLY A 439 -21.66 4.79 13.20
N THR A 440 -20.44 5.09 13.66
CA THR A 440 -20.06 6.33 14.36
C THR A 440 -19.73 7.49 13.41
N LEU A 441 -19.72 7.31 12.08
CA LEU A 441 -19.00 8.24 11.19
C LEU A 441 -19.77 8.80 9.98
N SER A 442 -20.94 8.29 9.59
CA SER A 442 -21.67 8.90 8.46
C SER A 442 -22.12 10.33 8.80
N VAL A 443 -21.73 11.24 7.89
CA VAL A 443 -21.91 12.70 7.89
C VAL A 443 -23.29 13.08 8.45
N ASN A 444 -23.31 13.94 9.46
CA ASN A 444 -24.54 14.38 10.16
C ASN A 444 -25.65 14.89 9.21
N THR A 445 -25.32 15.24 7.98
CA THR A 445 -26.24 15.69 6.92
C THR A 445 -27.13 14.57 6.39
N ASP A 446 -26.59 13.37 6.13
CA ASP A 446 -27.38 12.24 5.61
C ASP A 446 -28.35 11.71 6.66
N LYS A 447 -27.93 11.71 7.93
CA LYS A 447 -28.79 11.33 9.06
C LYS A 447 -30.01 12.22 9.18
N ARG A 448 -29.87 13.53 8.96
CA ARG A 448 -30.99 14.48 8.98
C ARG A 448 -32.01 14.16 7.89
N GLU A 449 -31.55 13.83 6.68
CA GLU A 449 -32.45 13.50 5.58
C GLU A 449 -33.18 12.17 5.81
N ILE A 450 -32.48 11.16 6.33
CA ILE A 450 -33.08 9.86 6.67
C ILE A 450 -34.15 10.05 7.76
N TYR A 451 -33.87 10.82 8.80
CA TYR A 451 -34.84 11.10 9.87
C TYR A 451 -36.06 11.85 9.33
N ASN A 452 -35.86 12.86 8.47
CA ASN A 452 -36.95 13.56 7.81
C ASN A 452 -37.83 12.62 6.97
N LYS A 453 -37.22 11.68 6.22
CA LYS A 453 -37.96 10.66 5.47
C LYS A 453 -38.73 9.72 6.41
N ILE A 454 -38.12 9.25 7.50
CA ILE A 454 -38.81 8.43 8.51
C ILE A 454 -40.02 9.17 9.07
N PHE A 455 -39.87 10.46 9.42
CA PHE A 455 -40.98 11.29 9.88
C PHE A 455 -42.07 11.45 8.81
N GLN A 456 -41.72 11.61 7.53
CA GLN A 456 -42.70 11.66 6.44
C GLN A 456 -43.48 10.35 6.30
N HIS A 457 -42.83 9.19 6.42
CA HIS A 457 -43.48 7.88 6.26
C HIS A 457 -44.29 7.43 7.49
N ILE A 458 -44.07 8.02 8.66
CA ILE A 458 -44.77 7.64 9.91
C ILE A 458 -45.69 8.76 10.41
N LEU A 459 -45.17 9.97 10.62
CA LEU A 459 -45.93 11.07 11.24
C LEU A 459 -46.96 11.67 10.31
N ASP A 460 -46.68 11.82 9.02
CA ASP A 460 -47.63 12.45 8.11
C ASP A 460 -48.89 11.57 7.91
N PRO A 461 -48.78 10.25 7.69
CA PRO A 461 -49.93 9.34 7.72
C PRO A 461 -50.65 9.33 9.07
N LEU A 462 -49.90 9.41 10.18
CA LEU A 462 -50.49 9.46 11.52
C LEU A 462 -51.34 10.72 11.69
N ILE A 463 -50.82 11.91 11.38
CA ILE A 463 -51.56 13.17 11.48
C ILE A 463 -52.79 13.15 10.56
N GLN A 464 -52.65 12.66 9.33
CA GLN A 464 -53.80 12.51 8.41
C GLN A 464 -54.86 11.55 8.97
N SER A 465 -54.46 10.42 9.55
CA SER A 465 -55.41 9.49 10.17
C SER A 465 -56.13 10.11 11.36
N ILE A 466 -55.43 10.90 12.18
CA ILE A 466 -56.03 11.63 13.30
C ILE A 466 -57.06 12.63 12.77
N GLN A 467 -56.73 13.40 11.71
CA GLN A 467 -57.66 14.34 11.07
C GLN A 467 -58.90 13.66 10.48
N LEU A 468 -58.74 12.48 9.86
CA LEU A 468 -59.87 11.70 9.36
C LEU A 468 -60.77 11.19 10.49
N VAL A 469 -60.17 10.73 11.59
CA VAL A 469 -60.94 10.33 12.79
C VAL A 469 -61.66 11.53 13.40
N CYS A 470 -61.03 12.69 13.47
CA CYS A 470 -61.65 13.94 13.90
C CYS A 470 -62.84 14.32 13.00
N SER A 471 -62.75 14.13 11.69
CA SER A 471 -63.84 14.47 10.76
C SER A 471 -65.11 13.62 10.95
N ASN A 472 -64.99 12.48 11.64
CA ASN A 472 -66.11 11.60 11.96
C ASN A 472 -66.76 11.91 13.33
N LEU A 473 -66.26 12.91 14.06
CA LEU A 473 -66.84 13.34 15.34
C LEU A 473 -67.88 14.43 15.09
N ASP A 474 -69.02 14.33 15.79
CA ASP A 474 -70.16 15.25 15.61
C ASP A 474 -69.96 16.61 16.29
N ASP A 475 -69.17 16.67 17.38
CA ASP A 475 -68.91 17.90 18.13
C ASP A 475 -67.52 18.49 17.82
N PHE A 476 -67.50 19.75 17.43
CA PHE A 476 -66.29 20.52 17.13
C PHE A 476 -65.37 20.67 18.36
N LEU A 477 -65.93 20.70 19.57
CA LEU A 477 -65.14 20.76 20.80
C LEU A 477 -64.43 19.43 21.10
N ASP A 478 -65.09 18.31 20.83
CA ASP A 478 -64.51 16.97 20.98
C ASP A 478 -63.36 16.77 19.97
N VAL A 479 -63.50 17.31 18.76
CA VAL A 479 -62.45 17.33 17.73
C VAL A 479 -61.20 18.04 18.22
N SER A 480 -61.33 19.26 18.73
CA SER A 480 -60.19 20.05 19.19
C SER A 480 -59.49 19.41 20.40
N VAL A 481 -60.25 18.84 21.35
CA VAL A 481 -59.68 18.17 22.53
C VAL A 481 -58.95 16.87 22.15
N TYR A 482 -59.54 16.04 21.29
CA TYR A 482 -58.89 14.80 20.83
C TYR A 482 -57.63 15.09 20.01
N MET A 483 -57.68 16.09 19.12
CA MET A 483 -56.51 16.53 18.33
C MET A 483 -55.38 17.02 19.24
N LEU A 484 -55.69 17.82 20.27
CA LEU A 484 -54.69 18.29 21.24
C LEU A 484 -54.04 17.14 22.01
N ASN A 485 -54.82 16.16 22.46
CA ASN A 485 -54.31 15.00 23.18
C ASN A 485 -53.37 14.15 22.30
N CYS A 486 -53.71 13.95 21.03
CA CYS A 486 -52.89 13.23 20.07
C CYS A 486 -51.60 14.00 19.72
N LEU A 487 -51.71 15.29 19.39
CA LEU A 487 -50.56 16.14 19.07
C LEU A 487 -49.60 16.28 20.25
N ASN A 488 -50.11 16.38 21.48
CA ASN A 488 -49.26 16.43 22.67
C ASN A 488 -48.52 15.12 22.92
N SER A 489 -49.13 13.97 22.59
CA SER A 489 -48.48 12.66 22.67
C SER A 489 -47.36 12.54 21.65
N ILE A 490 -47.58 12.99 20.41
CA ILE A 490 -46.54 13.07 19.37
C ILE A 490 -45.41 14.00 19.82
N ARG A 491 -45.74 15.20 20.32
CA ARG A 491 -44.77 16.20 20.79
C ARG A 491 -43.86 15.65 21.90
N SER A 492 -44.45 14.92 22.85
CA SER A 492 -43.72 14.39 24.01
C SER A 492 -42.62 13.40 23.60
N ILE A 493 -42.81 12.68 22.49
CA ILE A 493 -41.82 11.75 21.95
C ILE A 493 -40.78 12.49 21.12
N LEU A 494 -41.19 13.41 20.23
CA LEU A 494 -40.28 14.12 19.34
C LEU A 494 -39.28 15.05 20.05
N ILE A 495 -39.65 15.58 21.22
CA ILE A 495 -38.75 16.40 22.06
C ILE A 495 -37.49 15.63 22.48
N LEU A 496 -37.56 14.30 22.58
CA LEU A 496 -36.44 13.47 23.05
C LEU A 496 -35.38 13.21 21.98
N TYR A 497 -35.68 13.49 20.70
CA TYR A 497 -34.81 13.15 19.57
C TYR A 497 -34.25 14.38 18.86
N GLN A 498 -33.06 14.25 18.29
CA GLN A 498 -32.40 15.30 17.52
C GLN A 498 -33.00 15.41 16.11
N TYR A 499 -32.85 16.58 15.48
CA TYR A 499 -33.31 16.88 14.11
C TYR A 499 -34.84 16.92 13.93
N THR A 500 -35.59 17.14 15.00
CA THR A 500 -37.05 17.21 15.00
C THR A 500 -37.61 18.63 14.90
N ASP A 501 -36.75 19.67 14.95
CA ASP A 501 -37.13 21.08 15.14
C ASP A 501 -38.27 21.55 14.21
N LYS A 502 -38.13 21.33 12.90
CA LYS A 502 -39.14 21.75 11.90
C LYS A 502 -40.51 21.08 12.13
N LYS A 503 -40.51 19.77 12.44
CA LYS A 503 -41.75 19.04 12.71
C LYS A 503 -42.34 19.43 14.06
N LEU A 504 -41.49 19.73 15.05
CA LEU A 504 -41.89 20.22 16.36
C LEU A 504 -42.54 21.60 16.28
N GLU A 505 -42.00 22.51 15.47
CA GLU A 505 -42.62 23.81 15.16
C GLU A 505 -43.99 23.65 14.49
N MET A 506 -44.09 22.77 13.49
CA MET A 506 -45.37 22.47 12.83
C MET A 506 -46.43 21.94 13.82
N ILE A 507 -46.04 21.02 14.70
CA ILE A 507 -46.93 20.45 15.72
C ILE A 507 -47.31 21.52 16.77
N LYS A 508 -46.38 22.39 17.17
CA LYS A 508 -46.68 23.50 18.08
C LYS A 508 -47.70 24.46 17.48
N ALA A 509 -47.54 24.86 16.23
CA ALA A 509 -48.50 25.72 15.54
C ALA A 509 -49.89 25.07 15.45
N GLN A 510 -49.96 23.75 15.20
CA GLN A 510 -51.24 23.03 15.22
C GLN A 510 -51.85 22.92 16.63
N ILE A 511 -51.04 22.79 17.67
CA ILE A 511 -51.51 22.84 19.06
C ILE A 511 -52.10 24.22 19.36
N GLU A 512 -51.37 25.30 19.06
CA GLU A 512 -51.81 26.68 19.30
C GLU A 512 -53.12 27.00 18.56
N ALA A 513 -53.26 26.58 17.30
CA ALA A 513 -54.50 26.77 16.55
C ALA A 513 -55.71 26.04 17.17
N ASN A 514 -55.52 24.83 17.70
CA ASN A 514 -56.59 24.11 18.40
C ASN A 514 -56.87 24.71 19.79
N GLU A 515 -55.85 25.26 20.46
CA GLU A 515 -56.04 26.03 21.70
C GLU A 515 -56.88 27.29 21.43
N ASP A 516 -56.60 28.04 20.36
CA ASP A 516 -57.34 29.26 19.98
C ASP A 516 -58.83 28.98 19.76
N VAL A 517 -59.13 27.87 19.09
CA VAL A 517 -60.50 27.40 18.87
C VAL A 517 -61.22 27.16 20.20
N LEU A 518 -60.60 26.42 21.12
CA LEU A 518 -61.19 26.12 22.42
C LEU A 518 -61.35 27.37 23.29
N VAL A 519 -60.37 28.28 23.25
CA VAL A 519 -60.40 29.56 23.98
C VAL A 519 -61.55 30.43 23.47
N SER A 520 -61.69 30.57 22.15
CA SER A 520 -62.75 31.39 21.53
C SER A 520 -64.14 30.85 21.86
N GLU A 521 -64.33 29.53 21.76
CA GLU A 521 -65.61 28.90 22.02
C GLU A 521 -65.96 28.96 23.51
N GLN A 522 -65.00 28.73 24.40
CA GLN A 522 -65.22 28.87 25.85
C GLN A 522 -65.52 30.29 26.26
N ALA A 523 -64.77 31.27 25.76
CA ALA A 523 -65.04 32.67 26.00
C ALA A 523 -66.45 33.03 25.51
N SER A 524 -66.86 32.56 24.33
CA SER A 524 -68.19 32.79 23.78
C SER A 524 -69.28 32.16 24.66
N GLN A 525 -69.13 30.90 25.05
CA GLN A 525 -70.10 30.22 25.92
C GLN A 525 -70.23 30.84 27.30
N VAL A 526 -69.13 31.33 27.87
CA VAL A 526 -69.13 32.06 29.15
C VAL A 526 -69.84 33.41 28.98
N LEU A 527 -69.55 34.15 27.91
CA LEU A 527 -70.16 35.44 27.62
C LEU A 527 -71.65 35.32 27.28
N ASP A 528 -72.07 34.24 26.59
CA ASP A 528 -73.46 33.94 26.30
C ASP A 528 -74.24 33.60 27.57
N LYS A 529 -73.69 32.73 28.43
CA LYS A 529 -74.34 32.34 29.70
C LYS A 529 -74.42 33.49 30.72
N THR A 530 -73.66 34.56 30.52
CA THR A 530 -73.70 35.77 31.37
C THR A 530 -74.52 36.90 30.72
N ASP A 531 -75.17 36.66 29.58
CA ASP A 531 -75.85 37.65 28.74
C ASP A 531 -74.95 38.83 28.31
N MET A 532 -73.62 38.68 28.47
CA MET A 532 -72.61 39.70 28.18
C MET A 532 -72.18 39.70 26.72
N LEU A 533 -72.48 38.66 25.93
CA LEU A 533 -72.11 38.58 24.52
C LEU A 533 -72.88 39.57 23.64
N ASP A 534 -74.21 39.68 23.84
CA ASP A 534 -75.06 40.68 23.18
C ASP A 534 -74.65 42.11 23.60
N LEU A 535 -74.21 42.27 24.86
CA LEU A 535 -73.68 43.55 25.35
C LEU A 535 -72.31 43.88 24.73
N TYR A 536 -71.40 42.92 24.67
CA TYR A 536 -70.07 43.08 24.09
C TYR A 536 -70.14 43.44 22.59
N THR A 537 -70.94 42.72 21.82
CA THR A 537 -71.10 42.97 20.38
C THR A 537 -71.72 44.34 20.09
N LYS A 538 -72.74 44.74 20.85
CA LYS A 538 -73.37 46.07 20.74
C LYS A 538 -72.47 47.20 21.27
N ALA A 539 -71.66 46.95 22.30
CA ALA A 539 -70.68 47.92 22.82
C ALA A 539 -69.50 48.12 21.86
N MET A 540 -69.07 47.07 21.16
CA MET A 540 -68.06 47.13 20.11
C MET A 540 -68.56 47.84 18.84
N ALA A 541 -69.82 47.61 18.45
CA ALA A 541 -70.43 48.24 17.28
C ALA A 541 -70.84 49.71 17.50
N HIS A 542 -70.76 50.21 18.74
CA HIS A 542 -71.20 51.57 19.08
C HIS A 542 -70.13 52.63 18.75
N GLU A 543 -70.48 53.49 17.79
CA GLU A 543 -69.75 54.72 17.48
C GLU A 543 -70.32 55.91 18.25
N ILE A 544 -69.45 56.85 18.63
CA ILE A 544 -69.77 58.08 19.40
C ILE A 544 -70.90 58.91 18.75
N ASN A 545 -71.13 58.74 17.45
CA ASN A 545 -72.12 59.46 16.65
C ASN A 545 -73.57 58.94 16.79
N GLN A 546 -73.80 57.75 17.38
CA GLN A 546 -75.12 57.10 17.44
C GLN A 546 -75.97 57.46 18.67
N GLY A 547 -75.50 58.40 19.51
CA GLY A 547 -76.20 58.85 20.71
C GLY A 547 -75.97 57.95 21.94
N GLN A 548 -76.65 58.28 23.04
CA GLN A 548 -76.49 57.62 24.35
C GLN A 548 -76.80 56.12 24.27
N LEU A 549 -75.84 55.27 24.66
CA LEU A 549 -75.97 53.81 24.73
C LEU A 549 -77.17 53.34 25.58
N SER A 550 -77.53 54.10 26.62
CA SER A 550 -78.68 53.80 27.50
C SER A 550 -80.06 53.80 26.84
N LYS A 551 -80.20 54.37 25.63
CA LYS A 551 -81.47 54.45 24.88
C LYS A 551 -81.58 53.42 23.75
N ILE A 552 -80.53 52.62 23.52
CA ILE A 552 -80.51 51.61 22.48
C ILE A 552 -81.21 50.34 23.00
N VAL A 553 -82.09 49.76 22.19
CA VAL A 553 -82.83 48.54 22.53
C VAL A 553 -81.85 47.39 22.80
N GLY A 554 -81.88 46.86 24.02
CA GLY A 554 -80.98 45.82 24.50
C GLY A 554 -79.78 46.31 25.33
N MET A 555 -79.60 47.62 25.49
CA MET A 555 -78.59 48.27 26.34
C MET A 555 -79.23 49.05 27.50
N GLU A 556 -80.45 48.66 27.89
CA GLU A 556 -81.20 49.27 28.97
C GLU A 556 -80.50 49.07 30.33
N PRO A 557 -80.56 50.05 31.26
CA PRO A 557 -79.87 49.98 32.54
C PRO A 557 -80.30 48.80 33.42
N GLY A 558 -81.53 48.29 33.24
CA GLY A 558 -82.00 47.06 33.92
C GLY A 558 -81.28 45.81 33.42
N ARG A 559 -81.21 45.62 32.10
CA ARG A 559 -80.55 44.46 31.49
C ARG A 559 -79.04 44.46 31.72
N VAL A 560 -78.40 45.62 31.68
CA VAL A 560 -76.97 45.78 32.01
C VAL A 560 -76.71 45.41 33.48
N LYS A 561 -77.59 45.82 34.40
CA LYS A 561 -77.49 45.43 35.81
C LYS A 561 -77.67 43.93 35.99
N ASP A 562 -78.66 43.32 35.32
CA ASP A 562 -78.92 41.89 35.39
C ASP A 562 -77.74 41.06 34.84
N SER A 563 -77.19 41.43 33.66
CA SER A 563 -76.00 40.80 33.09
C SER A 563 -74.75 40.97 33.98
N ILE A 564 -74.56 42.13 34.62
CA ILE A 564 -73.48 42.33 35.59
C ILE A 564 -73.68 41.48 36.85
N THR A 565 -74.92 41.28 37.31
CA THR A 565 -75.18 40.38 38.45
C THR A 565 -74.90 38.92 38.09
N GLN A 566 -75.29 38.46 36.91
CA GLN A 566 -74.99 37.13 36.40
C GLN A 566 -73.48 36.93 36.17
N PHE A 567 -72.80 37.94 35.64
CA PHE A 567 -71.34 37.94 35.49
C PHE A 567 -70.63 37.90 36.86
N ASN A 568 -71.13 38.62 37.85
CA ASN A 568 -70.61 38.54 39.21
C ASN A 568 -70.86 37.17 39.86
N GLN A 569 -71.97 36.50 39.55
CA GLN A 569 -72.22 35.11 39.95
C GLN A 569 -71.26 34.13 39.26
N PHE A 570 -70.95 34.35 37.98
CA PHE A 570 -69.90 33.63 37.25
C PHE A 570 -68.52 33.80 37.91
N LEU A 571 -68.14 35.03 38.30
CA LEU A 571 -66.88 35.30 38.99
C LEU A 571 -66.77 34.62 40.36
N LEU A 572 -67.88 34.25 40.99
CA LEU A 572 -67.89 33.50 42.25
C LEU A 572 -67.71 31.98 42.04
N ASN A 573 -68.07 31.45 40.87
CA ASN A 573 -68.00 30.03 40.52
C ASN A 573 -67.46 29.85 39.08
N THR A 574 -66.20 30.19 38.84
CA THR A 574 -65.60 30.07 37.50
C THR A 574 -65.56 28.62 36.99
N ASP A 575 -65.47 27.65 37.89
CA ASP A 575 -65.34 26.23 37.54
C ASP A 575 -66.63 25.59 37.01
N SER A 576 -67.83 26.11 37.35
CA SER A 576 -69.11 25.51 36.93
C SER A 576 -69.49 25.79 35.47
N TYR A 577 -68.79 26.71 34.82
CA TYR A 577 -69.07 27.15 33.45
C TYR A 577 -68.07 26.61 32.42
N ASN A 578 -67.00 25.95 32.87
CA ASN A 578 -66.04 25.27 32.02
C ASN A 578 -66.72 24.15 31.22
N CYS A 579 -66.37 24.01 29.94
CA CYS A 579 -66.86 22.90 29.12
C CYS A 579 -66.42 21.56 29.74
N ASN A 580 -67.33 20.58 29.83
CA ASN A 580 -67.02 19.23 30.34
C ASN A 580 -65.87 18.55 29.57
N GLN A 581 -65.60 19.02 28.35
CA GLN A 581 -64.56 18.52 27.45
C GLN A 581 -63.15 19.01 27.84
N LEU A 582 -63.01 20.13 28.56
CA LEU A 582 -61.73 20.59 29.11
C LEU A 582 -61.14 19.63 30.13
N ALA A 583 -62.00 18.95 30.91
CA ALA A 583 -61.58 17.96 31.88
C ALA A 583 -60.91 16.72 31.24
N LYS A 584 -61.10 16.54 29.92
CA LYS A 584 -60.55 15.43 29.14
C LYS A 584 -59.19 15.76 28.48
N ILE A 585 -58.67 16.97 28.67
CA ILE A 585 -57.34 17.35 28.19
C ILE A 585 -56.28 16.67 29.05
N SER A 586 -55.41 15.86 28.42
CA SER A 586 -54.38 15.08 29.10
C SER A 586 -53.24 15.94 29.69
N SER A 587 -52.99 17.12 29.10
CA SER A 587 -51.87 17.98 29.47
C SER A 587 -52.31 19.14 30.35
N THR A 588 -51.85 19.15 31.60
CA THR A 588 -52.09 20.25 32.55
C THR A 588 -51.55 21.59 32.08
N ARG A 589 -50.46 21.59 31.29
CA ARG A 589 -49.88 22.81 30.71
C ARG A 589 -50.80 23.44 29.67
N ILE A 590 -51.41 22.62 28.81
CA ILE A 590 -52.34 23.08 27.77
C ILE A 590 -53.63 23.57 28.45
N LEU A 591 -54.10 22.84 29.47
CA LEU A 591 -55.27 23.25 30.25
C LEU A 591 -55.06 24.62 30.92
N ASN A 592 -53.91 24.84 31.58
CA ASN A 592 -53.59 26.14 32.18
C ASN A 592 -53.43 27.25 31.14
N SER A 593 -52.84 26.94 29.97
CA SER A 593 -52.74 27.86 28.84
C SER A 593 -54.12 28.32 28.37
N ILE A 594 -55.02 27.37 28.11
CA ILE A 594 -56.40 27.65 27.67
C ILE A 594 -57.13 28.45 28.74
N GLN A 595 -57.09 28.04 30.01
CA GLN A 595 -57.75 28.77 31.10
C GLN A 595 -57.26 30.21 31.22
N LYS A 596 -55.94 30.42 31.19
CA LYS A 596 -55.35 31.76 31.24
C LYS A 596 -55.79 32.61 30.07
N ARG A 597 -55.72 32.08 28.84
CA ARG A 597 -56.09 32.81 27.63
C ARG A 597 -57.59 33.09 27.57
N THR A 598 -58.44 32.15 27.98
CA THR A 598 -59.88 32.36 28.12
C THR A 598 -60.18 33.47 29.13
N ASN A 599 -59.51 33.47 30.28
CA ASN A 599 -59.64 34.54 31.28
C ASN A 599 -59.20 35.90 30.72
N GLU A 600 -58.09 35.97 29.98
CA GLU A 600 -57.63 37.18 29.30
C GLU A 600 -58.65 37.69 28.27
N HIS A 601 -59.27 36.80 27.49
CA HIS A 601 -60.32 37.17 26.53
C HIS A 601 -61.59 37.69 27.21
N ILE A 602 -62.05 37.05 28.29
CA ILE A 602 -63.20 37.50 29.08
C ILE A 602 -62.90 38.87 29.71
N LEU A 603 -61.68 39.06 30.22
CA LEU A 603 -61.23 40.31 30.81
C LEU A 603 -61.14 41.43 29.77
N ALA A 604 -60.68 41.14 28.55
CA ALA A 604 -60.69 42.09 27.44
C ALA A 604 -62.13 42.50 27.07
N ALA A 605 -63.06 41.56 27.00
CA ALA A 605 -64.47 41.84 26.75
C ALA A 605 -65.07 42.72 27.87
N TYR A 606 -64.77 42.39 29.14
CA TYR A 606 -65.22 43.18 30.29
C TYR A 606 -64.61 44.58 30.32
N LYS A 607 -63.33 44.76 29.98
CA LYS A 607 -62.68 46.09 29.88
C LYS A 607 -63.40 47.02 28.90
N ILE A 608 -63.89 46.47 27.79
CA ILE A 608 -64.58 47.24 26.76
C ILE A 608 -65.98 47.63 27.22
N ILE A 609 -66.69 46.71 27.87
CA ILE A 609 -67.99 46.99 28.49
C ILE A 609 -67.82 48.02 29.63
N TYR A 610 -66.82 47.86 30.48
CA TYR A 610 -66.52 48.76 31.60
C TYR A 610 -66.19 50.18 31.14
N SER A 611 -65.36 50.35 30.10
CA SER A 611 -65.00 51.67 29.59
C SER A 611 -66.22 52.40 29.02
N LYS A 612 -67.07 51.71 28.26
CA LYS A 612 -68.30 52.28 27.69
C LYS A 612 -69.38 52.57 28.73
N ILE A 613 -69.49 51.80 29.81
CA ILE A 613 -70.44 52.08 30.90
C ILE A 613 -69.95 53.22 31.81
N SER A 614 -68.63 53.33 32.00
CA SER A 614 -68.00 54.38 32.81
C SER A 614 -67.96 55.75 32.13
N ASP A 615 -68.15 55.81 30.80
CA ASP A 615 -68.20 57.05 30.04
C ASP A 615 -69.49 57.85 30.37
N PRO A 616 -69.38 59.08 30.92
CA PRO A 616 -70.53 59.88 31.32
C PRO A 616 -71.42 60.32 30.14
N SER A 617 -70.89 60.27 28.91
CA SER A 617 -71.62 60.53 27.66
C SER A 617 -72.70 59.50 27.34
N ASN A 618 -72.65 58.31 27.94
CA ASN A 618 -73.56 57.20 27.63
C ASN A 618 -74.80 57.14 28.54
N GLY A 619 -74.84 57.96 29.61
CA GLY A 619 -76.05 58.24 30.40
C GLY A 619 -76.52 57.10 31.32
N TYR A 620 -75.62 56.20 31.74
CA TYR A 620 -75.95 55.15 32.70
C TYR A 620 -75.97 55.68 34.15
N PRO A 621 -76.93 55.25 35.01
CA PRO A 621 -76.86 55.51 36.45
C PRO A 621 -75.68 54.73 37.06
N VAL A 622 -75.08 55.23 38.13
CA VAL A 622 -73.97 54.56 38.85
C VAL A 622 -74.41 53.14 39.25
N ILE A 623 -73.82 52.12 38.62
CA ILE A 623 -74.13 50.72 38.90
C ILE A 623 -73.25 50.29 40.08
N GLU A 624 -73.82 50.21 41.28
CA GLU A 624 -73.10 49.87 42.53
C GLU A 624 -72.47 48.45 42.54
N GLN A 625 -72.88 47.57 41.63
CA GLN A 625 -72.41 46.17 41.53
C GLN A 625 -71.28 45.98 40.51
N LEU A 626 -70.74 47.08 39.97
CA LEU A 626 -69.74 47.06 38.90
C LEU A 626 -68.34 46.98 39.53
N LYS A 627 -67.74 45.77 39.50
CA LYS A 627 -66.39 45.55 40.04
C LYS A 627 -65.34 46.26 39.17
N THR A 628 -64.30 46.79 39.80
CA THR A 628 -63.20 47.45 39.07
C THR A 628 -62.44 46.43 38.22
N ILE A 629 -61.81 46.90 37.14
CA ILE A 629 -61.02 46.05 36.23
C ILE A 629 -59.94 45.27 37.01
N GLU A 630 -59.29 45.90 38.00
CA GLU A 630 -58.26 45.30 38.85
C GLU A 630 -58.80 44.22 39.79
N GLU A 631 -60.03 44.39 40.31
CA GLU A 631 -60.69 43.38 41.14
C GLU A 631 -61.07 42.15 40.33
N VAL A 632 -61.60 42.33 39.11
CA VAL A 632 -61.94 41.23 38.20
C VAL A 632 -60.68 40.48 37.74
N GLU A 633 -59.61 41.20 37.43
CA GLU A 633 -58.29 40.63 37.13
C GLU A 633 -57.74 39.82 38.31
N SER A 634 -57.84 40.36 39.54
CA SER A 634 -57.38 39.66 40.74
C SER A 634 -58.17 38.39 41.05
N ILE A 635 -59.47 38.34 40.74
CA ILE A 635 -60.34 37.18 40.97
C ILE A 635 -60.08 36.09 39.93
N LEU A 636 -59.93 36.48 38.66
CA LEU A 636 -59.61 35.55 37.58
C LEU A 636 -58.18 34.98 37.74
N CYS A 637 -57.21 35.76 38.21
CA CYS A 637 -55.85 35.29 38.51
C CYS A 637 -55.72 34.54 39.85
N LYS A 638 -56.52 34.83 40.89
CA LYS A 638 -56.45 34.08 42.17
C LYS A 638 -56.92 32.63 42.04
N ASN A 639 -57.84 32.35 41.12
CA ASN A 639 -58.26 30.98 40.81
C ASN A 639 -57.14 30.17 40.13
N GLU A 640 -56.07 30.81 39.65
CA GLU A 640 -54.85 30.16 39.13
C GLU A 640 -53.94 29.62 40.25
N GLY A 641 -54.02 30.19 41.46
CA GLY A 641 -53.12 29.88 42.58
C GLY A 641 -53.63 28.79 43.56
N SER A 642 -54.89 28.37 43.46
CA SER A 642 -55.46 27.38 44.39
C SER A 642 -55.30 25.92 43.94
N LYS A 643 -54.71 25.67 42.76
CA LYS A 643 -54.42 24.32 42.24
C LYS A 643 -52.94 24.25 41.85
N ALA A 644 -52.06 24.39 42.83
CA ALA A 644 -50.66 23.95 42.76
C ALA A 644 -50.48 22.66 43.57
#